data_AF-A0A9E2GN49-F1
#
_entry.id   AF-A0A9E2GN49-F1
#
_cell.length_a   1.000
_cell.length_b   1.000
_cell.length_c   1.000
_cell.angle_alpha   90.00
_cell.angle_beta   90.00
_cell.angle_gamma   90.00
#
_symmetry.space_group_name_H-M   'P 1'
#
loop_
_entity.id
_entity.type
_entity.pdbx_description
1 polymer ?
#
loop_
_entity_poly.entity_id
_entity_poly.type
_entity_poly.pdbx_seq_one_letter_code
_entity_poly.pdbx_strand_id
1 'polypeptide(L)'
;MRRWRGIWLAAALVLLTGAAEAAPTVTTDPASGIAAGGATLNGTVTSRNNRSTTVTFDYGTTTSYGSSVDYPSNPLSRWATDQPVSADVSGLTCNTTYHYRVVGAGWGTTYGNDVTFTTSACPPPTVTTNAASDLSATGATLNGTVSSNGAATTVNFDYGTTASYGSSVSYASNPLADSASNASVLAAVTGLTCNTLYHYRVRATNSGGTTNGADGTFTTVACPTAVTLAKTASSSAAIVNSYVSFTIDAINETGLPLSNVVVTDVLPTGMTYSAASASLGSTAVAGQTLTWTIPSLPAGYNAQLTVVVNLTQTGSITNTVTSPGATSASATILVLPGAITTYRMDETAGSWNGTTGEVIDSGGNNLHGRRRQSATTTTNTVSPTPTIASQHPSVNGGFCNAGSFDGNAVVESASSSYFQFTNVMSASAWIYPTAYPTSDLYSILSNDVNYEFHLNTGGRLFWWWQASTLTSAATIPLNQWTHIAITMDSTPGNRRQRIYINGVQDANTNNWTGTLATNSCPFYIGGDIGTNSGCALIPGRNFRGMIDEASIYDYEMTAAEVQAAMRLGRQCSGTFHHIEIVHDGSASVCASKTVTLKACLDAGCTVLYPGAVSVQLSPTGWTPSDTVNFSGGVATATLSNSALTAPSVMLGTVGITPAPSSPTVCYNGSTYDCTLNVASSSCLADAVEVGASPYTNLYTKLAGTAFNLDVLAIDAGAVNTVYTGTMHADLVDADTGCTAGSTALNAAQSVHFAAADLGRKTITMTSPVAHRRAQVRIRLGSQYACSADRFAIRPTGLTIASNMNANAAGTDAAAMPTLAAGNAFTLTATGVAGYDGTPTIVAGNVAAHGGAAATGTLTGSFSAANPATGIASGSSFAYGEVGYFRFATDGVVDTGFTLVDQPNDCINTTPNDFSNALVGGRYGCKFGNTANTSYFGRFIPHHFDTTLTQGCVVAAPLTSFTYSAQPFDLTVTARNLAGATTQNYQGSFAKTATLTDANAVAGGALSPATIASASFGTGAATLLRSAASPPVYTFAHATPDPAPATIALRAVDTDGATSETGTEGTALIRMGRLRLSNVYGSMSPLAMPVAAQYWTGNSWVTNGDDNCTAIATANVGNSAAGWTPTGPGTLAAGAGTISLVPDAPGTATVCADLAVDPAVGVVCAATSAALPWLQSKWPPGANYDNDPSATASFGVFSPESRRGIYNREMY
;
A
#
# COMPACT_ATOMS: atom_id res chain seq x y z
N MET A 1 65.72 65.32 -3.50
CA MET A 1 66.88 66.21 -3.82
C MET A 1 66.70 66.66 -5.27
N ARG A 2 66.69 67.96 -5.65
CA ARG A 2 67.84 68.79 -6.16
C ARG A 2 68.70 68.02 -7.18
N ARG A 3 69.02 68.47 -8.41
CA ARG A 3 68.83 69.69 -9.28
C ARG A 3 68.45 69.20 -10.73
N TRP A 4 68.17 69.93 -11.81
CA TRP A 4 67.74 71.30 -12.25
C TRP A 4 67.13 71.11 -13.68
N ARG A 5 66.39 71.98 -14.39
CA ARG A 5 66.35 73.45 -14.69
C ARG A 5 67.35 74.00 -15.73
N GLY A 6 66.88 74.24 -16.97
CA GLY A 6 67.37 75.26 -17.92
C GLY A 6 67.17 74.94 -19.42
N ILE A 7 67.14 75.88 -20.39
CA ILE A 7 66.72 77.30 -20.41
C ILE A 7 66.75 77.85 -21.89
N TRP A 8 65.68 78.54 -22.38
CA TRP A 8 65.65 79.51 -23.53
C TRP A 8 65.93 78.99 -24.97
N LEU A 9 65.66 79.71 -26.09
CA LEU A 9 64.52 80.57 -26.52
C LEU A 9 64.61 80.86 -28.05
N ALA A 10 63.52 81.35 -28.66
CA ALA A 10 63.45 82.23 -29.86
C ALA A 10 63.58 81.69 -31.31
N ALA A 11 62.46 81.80 -32.06
CA ALA A 11 62.27 82.38 -33.42
C ALA A 11 62.97 81.76 -34.67
N ALA A 12 62.42 81.84 -35.90
CA ALA A 12 61.24 82.58 -36.39
C ALA A 12 60.48 81.88 -37.56
N LEU A 13 59.26 82.40 -37.80
CA LEU A 13 58.45 82.51 -39.05
C LEU A 13 59.21 82.38 -40.41
N VAL A 14 58.60 82.01 -41.56
CA VAL A 14 57.20 82.07 -42.05
C VAL A 14 56.93 80.98 -43.13
N LEU A 15 55.70 80.45 -43.25
CA LEU A 15 54.85 80.33 -44.48
C LEU A 15 53.79 79.22 -44.38
N LEU A 16 52.63 79.42 -45.04
CA LEU A 16 51.48 78.50 -45.04
C LEU A 16 51.26 77.88 -46.43
N THR A 17 50.92 76.59 -46.45
CA THR A 17 49.98 75.97 -47.41
C THR A 17 49.19 74.88 -46.68
N GLY A 18 47.86 74.85 -46.83
CA GLY A 18 47.01 73.84 -46.19
C GLY A 18 47.04 72.47 -46.90
N ALA A 19 46.81 71.40 -46.15
CA ALA A 19 46.68 70.03 -46.67
C ALA A 19 45.36 69.40 -46.18
N ALA A 20 44.75 68.55 -47.01
CA ALA A 20 43.43 67.98 -46.75
C ALA A 20 43.42 66.88 -45.66
N GLU A 21 42.27 66.70 -45.03
CA GLU A 21 42.00 65.62 -44.06
C GLU A 21 41.89 64.27 -44.78
N ALA A 22 42.37 63.20 -44.15
CA ALA A 22 42.44 61.86 -44.75
C ALA A 22 42.19 60.76 -43.71
N ALA A 23 41.46 59.73 -44.12
CA ALA A 23 41.19 58.52 -43.35
C ALA A 23 42.46 57.70 -43.08
N PRO A 24 42.47 56.81 -42.06
CA PRO A 24 43.54 55.82 -41.90
C PRO A 24 43.61 54.88 -43.11
N THR A 25 44.78 54.31 -43.37
CA THR A 25 44.94 53.22 -44.35
C THR A 25 45.16 51.90 -43.61
N VAL A 26 44.40 50.87 -43.98
CA VAL A 26 44.41 49.56 -43.30
C VAL A 26 44.51 48.42 -44.31
N THR A 27 45.17 47.32 -43.91
CA THR A 27 45.31 46.08 -44.70
C THR A 27 45.00 44.89 -43.80
N THR A 28 44.22 43.92 -44.28
CA THR A 28 43.99 42.67 -43.55
C THR A 28 45.09 41.68 -43.94
N ASP A 29 45.91 41.28 -42.98
CA ASP A 29 47.02 40.34 -43.14
C ASP A 29 46.57 38.92 -42.74
N PRO A 30 47.22 37.83 -43.21
CA PRO A 30 46.77 36.45 -42.97
C PRO A 30 46.72 36.02 -41.49
N ALA A 31 45.77 35.15 -41.15
CA ALA A 31 45.59 34.66 -39.79
C ALA A 31 46.72 33.71 -39.36
N SER A 32 47.07 33.75 -38.08
CA SER A 32 48.05 32.87 -37.44
C SER A 32 47.43 32.07 -36.29
N GLY A 33 48.18 31.15 -35.67
CA GLY A 33 47.71 30.45 -34.46
C GLY A 33 46.47 29.57 -34.66
N ILE A 34 46.15 29.17 -35.89
CA ILE A 34 44.88 28.54 -36.27
C ILE A 34 44.77 27.14 -35.65
N ALA A 35 43.96 27.02 -34.61
CA ALA A 35 43.66 25.78 -33.89
C ALA A 35 42.31 25.19 -34.37
N ALA A 36 41.87 24.10 -33.74
CA ALA A 36 40.56 23.52 -34.00
C ALA A 36 39.40 24.38 -33.46
N GLY A 37 39.66 25.24 -32.46
CA GLY A 37 38.65 26.06 -31.78
C GLY A 37 38.93 27.56 -31.75
N GLY A 38 39.89 28.07 -32.54
CA GLY A 38 40.31 29.47 -32.48
C GLY A 38 41.43 29.83 -33.47
N ALA A 39 41.77 31.11 -33.56
CA ALA A 39 42.85 31.65 -34.38
C ALA A 39 43.25 33.07 -33.90
N THR A 40 44.39 33.57 -34.37
CA THR A 40 44.81 34.97 -34.23
C THR A 40 44.55 35.70 -35.56
N LEU A 41 43.70 36.73 -35.53
CA LEU A 41 43.40 37.60 -36.67
C LEU A 41 44.46 38.70 -36.74
N ASN A 42 45.00 38.99 -37.93
CA ASN A 42 46.10 39.95 -38.11
C ASN A 42 45.77 41.07 -39.12
N GLY A 43 46.46 42.19 -39.00
CA GLY A 43 46.39 43.29 -39.97
C GLY A 43 47.46 44.35 -39.72
N THR A 44 47.45 45.39 -40.56
CA THR A 44 48.37 46.54 -40.46
C THR A 44 47.61 47.86 -40.67
N VAL A 45 47.94 48.87 -39.87
CA VAL A 45 47.19 50.15 -39.81
C VAL A 45 48.12 51.36 -39.74
N THR A 46 47.85 52.35 -40.60
CA THR A 46 48.50 53.67 -40.62
C THR A 46 47.47 54.77 -40.28
N SER A 47 47.70 55.51 -39.19
CA SER A 47 46.89 56.67 -38.78
C SER A 47 47.44 57.98 -39.35
N ARG A 48 46.57 58.88 -39.79
CA ARG A 48 46.94 60.12 -40.49
C ARG A 48 46.52 61.37 -39.71
N ASN A 49 47.21 62.48 -39.99
CA ASN A 49 46.86 63.85 -39.61
C ASN A 49 46.43 64.05 -38.14
N ASN A 50 47.35 63.78 -37.21
CA ASN A 50 47.27 64.16 -35.78
C ASN A 50 46.10 63.57 -34.96
N ARG A 51 45.40 62.53 -35.47
CA ARG A 51 44.31 61.84 -34.76
C ARG A 51 44.65 60.36 -34.53
N SER A 52 44.20 59.81 -33.40
CA SER A 52 44.30 58.37 -33.09
C SER A 52 43.30 57.56 -33.92
N THR A 53 43.53 56.24 -34.03
CA THR A 53 42.68 55.32 -34.81
C THR A 53 42.28 54.12 -33.96
N THR A 54 40.98 53.87 -33.84
CA THR A 54 40.45 52.64 -33.22
C THR A 54 40.44 51.53 -34.27
N VAL A 55 40.82 50.31 -33.89
CA VAL A 55 40.99 49.18 -34.79
C VAL A 55 40.21 47.96 -34.30
N THR A 56 39.37 47.39 -35.16
CA THR A 56 38.61 46.16 -34.87
C THR A 56 38.84 45.13 -35.96
N PHE A 57 38.52 43.86 -35.68
CA PHE A 57 38.45 42.80 -36.68
C PHE A 57 37.02 42.27 -36.74
N ASP A 58 36.37 42.38 -37.89
CA ASP A 58 35.08 41.71 -38.14
C ASP A 58 35.37 40.30 -38.64
N TYR A 59 34.75 39.27 -38.07
CA TYR A 59 34.94 37.85 -38.46
C TYR A 59 33.65 37.03 -38.43
N GLY A 60 33.61 35.92 -39.17
CA GLY A 60 32.49 34.96 -39.16
C GLY A 60 32.56 33.94 -40.30
N THR A 61 31.60 33.01 -40.39
CA THR A 61 31.62 31.93 -41.42
C THR A 61 31.23 32.40 -42.83
N THR A 62 30.96 33.68 -43.03
CA THR A 62 30.65 34.32 -44.33
C THR A 62 31.20 35.74 -44.37
N THR A 63 31.29 36.35 -45.56
CA THR A 63 31.69 37.76 -45.76
C THR A 63 30.75 38.81 -45.12
N SER A 64 29.65 38.39 -44.48
CA SER A 64 28.82 39.25 -43.62
C SER A 64 29.41 39.40 -42.21
N TYR A 65 30.37 38.55 -41.85
CA TYR A 65 31.04 38.46 -40.56
C TYR A 65 30.06 38.19 -39.40
N GLY A 66 29.43 39.23 -38.84
CA GLY A 66 28.44 39.10 -37.77
C GLY A 66 29.03 38.91 -36.36
N SER A 67 30.34 38.70 -36.23
CA SER A 67 31.10 38.88 -34.98
C SER A 67 32.21 39.90 -35.20
N SER A 68 32.63 40.59 -34.15
CA SER A 68 33.79 41.48 -34.17
C SER A 68 34.61 41.35 -32.88
N VAL A 69 35.91 41.64 -32.94
CA VAL A 69 36.82 41.70 -31.78
C VAL A 69 37.71 42.95 -31.88
N ASP A 70 37.94 43.63 -30.76
CA ASP A 70 38.79 44.82 -30.71
C ASP A 70 40.28 44.46 -30.73
N TYR A 71 41.10 45.30 -31.37
CA TYR A 71 42.56 45.25 -31.17
C TYR A 71 42.89 45.60 -29.70
N PRO A 72 43.58 44.73 -28.92
CA PRO A 72 43.73 44.91 -27.48
C PRO A 72 44.48 46.17 -27.02
N SER A 73 45.29 46.79 -27.90
CA SER A 73 46.03 48.04 -27.59
C SER A 73 45.41 49.27 -28.25
N ASN A 74 44.08 49.32 -28.35
CA ASN A 74 43.33 50.45 -28.88
C ASN A 74 43.35 51.70 -27.97
N PRO A 75 43.25 52.92 -28.53
CA PRO A 75 43.38 53.26 -29.94
C PRO A 75 44.86 53.48 -30.33
N LEU A 76 45.21 53.16 -31.58
CA LEU A 76 46.55 53.45 -32.11
C LEU A 76 46.86 54.94 -32.06
N SER A 77 48.11 55.27 -31.74
CA SER A 77 48.59 56.65 -31.62
C SER A 77 48.47 57.42 -32.93
N ARG A 78 48.36 58.75 -32.82
CA ARG A 78 48.47 59.69 -33.95
C ARG A 78 49.81 59.53 -34.69
N TRP A 79 49.77 59.53 -36.02
CA TRP A 79 50.91 59.26 -36.91
C TRP A 79 51.57 57.88 -36.74
N ALA A 80 50.82 56.91 -36.21
CA ALA A 80 51.17 55.50 -36.31
C ALA A 80 51.36 55.15 -37.80
N THR A 81 52.54 54.66 -38.17
CA THR A 81 52.84 54.26 -39.56
C THR A 81 53.12 52.77 -39.57
N ASP A 82 52.39 52.07 -40.44
CA ASP A 82 52.38 50.63 -40.73
C ASP A 82 52.50 49.78 -39.46
N GLN A 83 51.66 50.08 -38.47
CA GLN A 83 51.66 49.37 -37.20
C GLN A 83 50.93 48.04 -37.35
N PRO A 84 51.55 46.90 -37.00
CA PRO A 84 50.86 45.62 -36.94
C PRO A 84 49.85 45.62 -35.80
N VAL A 85 48.73 44.95 -36.04
CA VAL A 85 47.61 44.78 -35.11
C VAL A 85 47.16 43.32 -35.15
N SER A 86 46.76 42.77 -34.01
CA SER A 86 46.31 41.38 -33.92
C SER A 86 45.30 41.16 -32.78
N ALA A 87 44.37 40.22 -32.95
CA ALA A 87 43.41 39.83 -31.91
C ALA A 87 43.11 38.33 -31.98
N ASP A 88 43.09 37.66 -30.83
CA ASP A 88 42.75 36.24 -30.72
C ASP A 88 41.23 36.03 -30.67
N VAL A 89 40.75 35.00 -31.37
CA VAL A 89 39.35 34.54 -31.36
C VAL A 89 39.27 33.06 -30.96
N SER A 90 38.27 32.71 -30.16
CA SER A 90 38.10 31.38 -29.55
C SER A 90 36.63 30.96 -29.48
N GLY A 91 36.37 29.66 -29.44
CA GLY A 91 35.02 29.10 -29.49
C GLY A 91 34.52 28.86 -30.92
N LEU A 92 35.44 28.81 -31.89
CA LEU A 92 35.15 28.51 -33.29
C LEU A 92 34.84 27.02 -33.47
N THR A 93 34.03 26.68 -34.48
CA THR A 93 33.80 25.29 -34.89
C THR A 93 35.05 24.74 -35.59
N CYS A 94 35.39 23.47 -35.38
CA CYS A 94 36.52 22.80 -36.05
C CYS A 94 36.24 22.50 -37.53
N ASN A 95 37.30 22.33 -38.33
CA ASN A 95 37.24 22.10 -39.78
C ASN A 95 36.33 23.08 -40.56
N THR A 96 36.22 24.32 -40.11
CA THR A 96 35.26 25.32 -40.58
C THR A 96 35.99 26.57 -41.09
N THR A 97 35.59 27.06 -42.27
CA THR A 97 36.15 28.28 -42.86
C THR A 97 35.49 29.53 -42.29
N TYR A 98 36.31 30.48 -41.88
CA TYR A 98 35.94 31.81 -41.41
C TYR A 98 36.55 32.88 -42.33
N HIS A 99 35.76 33.88 -42.64
CA HIS A 99 36.10 35.14 -43.26
C HIS A 99 36.40 36.18 -42.17
N TYR A 100 37.32 37.10 -42.41
CA TYR A 100 37.52 38.28 -41.57
C TYR A 100 38.18 39.45 -42.31
N ARG A 101 38.07 40.64 -41.72
CA ARG A 101 38.76 41.87 -42.15
C ARG A 101 39.19 42.71 -40.95
N VAL A 102 40.25 43.51 -41.11
CA VAL A 102 40.55 44.62 -40.19
C VAL A 102 39.69 45.85 -40.54
N VAL A 103 39.39 46.69 -39.55
CA VAL A 103 38.63 47.94 -39.70
C VAL A 103 39.32 49.03 -38.89
N GLY A 104 39.63 50.17 -39.51
CA GLY A 104 40.23 51.34 -38.85
C GLY A 104 39.30 52.55 -38.86
N ALA A 105 38.98 53.10 -37.69
CA ALA A 105 38.13 54.28 -37.52
C ALA A 105 38.93 55.49 -37.00
N GLY A 106 38.90 56.60 -37.74
CA GLY A 106 39.61 57.84 -37.43
C GLY A 106 38.90 59.07 -38.05
N TRP A 107 39.56 59.75 -38.99
CA TRP A 107 38.90 60.73 -39.88
C TRP A 107 38.11 60.01 -40.99
N GLY A 108 37.04 59.33 -40.58
CA GLY A 108 36.32 58.34 -41.39
C GLY A 108 36.72 56.90 -41.03
N THR A 109 35.93 55.93 -41.51
CA THR A 109 36.17 54.49 -41.32
C THR A 109 36.69 53.88 -42.61
N THR A 110 37.69 53.02 -42.51
CA THR A 110 38.28 52.28 -43.63
C THR A 110 38.30 50.80 -43.30
N TYR A 111 37.80 50.00 -44.23
CA TYR A 111 37.71 48.55 -44.11
C TYR A 111 38.83 47.91 -44.93
N GLY A 112 39.50 46.93 -44.37
CA GLY A 112 40.45 46.09 -45.10
C GLY A 112 39.75 45.14 -46.06
N ASN A 113 40.55 44.47 -46.88
CA ASN A 113 40.14 43.32 -47.68
C ASN A 113 39.59 42.18 -46.79
N ASP A 114 38.71 41.35 -47.36
CA ASP A 114 38.39 40.04 -46.79
C ASP A 114 39.62 39.11 -46.86
N VAL A 115 39.77 38.26 -45.85
CA VAL A 115 40.77 37.20 -45.73
C VAL A 115 40.11 35.99 -45.08
N THR A 116 40.38 34.79 -45.58
CA THR A 116 39.86 33.56 -45.00
C THR A 116 40.91 32.74 -44.26
N PHE A 117 40.45 31.98 -43.28
CA PHE A 117 41.18 30.87 -42.67
C PHE A 117 40.24 29.71 -42.39
N THR A 118 40.76 28.48 -42.30
CA THR A 118 39.97 27.29 -41.93
C THR A 118 40.53 26.72 -40.64
N THR A 119 39.69 26.56 -39.62
CA THR A 119 40.09 25.94 -38.34
C THR A 119 40.58 24.51 -38.56
N SER A 120 41.51 24.07 -37.70
CA SER A 120 42.05 22.71 -37.79
C SER A 120 40.96 21.63 -37.62
N ALA A 121 41.23 20.43 -38.13
CA ALA A 121 40.31 19.30 -38.04
C ALA A 121 39.91 18.99 -36.59
N CYS A 122 38.69 18.47 -36.42
CA CYS A 122 38.16 18.06 -35.12
C CYS A 122 38.99 16.89 -34.54
N PRO A 123 39.28 16.84 -33.23
CA PRO A 123 39.92 15.68 -32.62
C PRO A 123 39.05 14.41 -32.67
N PRO A 124 39.64 13.20 -32.71
CA PRO A 124 38.94 11.95 -32.42
C PRO A 124 38.27 11.99 -31.04
N PRO A 125 37.23 11.17 -30.77
CA PRO A 125 36.55 11.16 -29.47
C PRO A 125 37.43 10.54 -28.38
N THR A 126 37.29 10.97 -27.14
CA THR A 126 37.96 10.33 -25.98
C THR A 126 37.05 9.23 -25.43
N VAL A 127 37.57 8.04 -25.14
CA VAL A 127 36.75 6.91 -24.66
C VAL A 127 37.41 6.14 -23.52
N THR A 128 36.62 5.57 -22.61
CA THR A 128 37.08 4.63 -21.57
C THR A 128 36.13 3.43 -21.50
N THR A 129 36.68 2.21 -21.51
CA THR A 129 35.93 0.98 -21.23
C THR A 129 35.80 0.84 -19.72
N ASN A 130 34.56 0.74 -19.21
CA ASN A 130 34.27 0.58 -17.78
C ASN A 130 33.84 -0.86 -17.49
N ALA A 131 33.96 -1.31 -16.25
CA ALA A 131 33.63 -2.69 -15.85
C ALA A 131 32.19 -3.09 -16.21
N ALA A 132 32.01 -4.29 -16.76
CA ALA A 132 30.71 -4.86 -17.08
C ALA A 132 29.90 -5.15 -15.81
N SER A 133 28.58 -4.99 -15.88
CA SER A 133 27.62 -5.24 -14.81
C SER A 133 26.63 -6.35 -15.20
N ASP A 134 25.74 -6.70 -14.28
CA ASP A 134 24.56 -7.54 -14.56
C ASP A 134 24.88 -8.92 -15.16
N LEU A 135 25.99 -9.50 -14.69
CA LEU A 135 26.50 -10.77 -15.18
C LEU A 135 25.53 -11.91 -14.85
N SER A 136 25.14 -12.65 -15.89
CA SER A 136 24.29 -13.83 -15.81
C SER A 136 24.97 -15.02 -16.51
N ALA A 137 24.30 -16.18 -16.54
CA ALA A 137 24.83 -17.35 -17.25
C ALA A 137 24.88 -17.15 -18.78
N THR A 138 24.10 -16.22 -19.34
CA THR A 138 23.96 -16.04 -20.80
C THR A 138 23.97 -14.58 -21.27
N GLY A 139 24.44 -13.65 -20.44
CA GLY A 139 24.43 -12.21 -20.76
C GLY A 139 25.12 -11.32 -19.72
N ALA A 140 25.33 -10.06 -20.09
CA ALA A 140 25.97 -9.01 -19.30
C ALA A 140 25.59 -7.61 -19.82
N THR A 141 25.83 -6.56 -19.03
CA THR A 141 25.80 -5.16 -19.47
C THR A 141 27.22 -4.64 -19.65
N LEU A 142 27.55 -4.19 -20.87
CA LEU A 142 28.85 -3.60 -21.21
C LEU A 142 28.79 -2.09 -20.97
N ASN A 143 29.79 -1.53 -20.27
CA ASN A 143 29.77 -0.14 -19.80
C ASN A 143 30.98 0.67 -20.31
N GLY A 144 30.84 1.98 -20.45
CA GLY A 144 31.92 2.88 -20.84
C GLY A 144 31.59 4.36 -20.65
N THR A 145 32.53 5.24 -20.96
CA THR A 145 32.34 6.70 -21.06
C THR A 145 32.95 7.25 -22.34
N VAL A 146 32.33 8.28 -22.93
CA VAL A 146 32.74 8.90 -24.21
C VAL A 146 32.65 10.43 -24.14
N SER A 147 33.63 11.12 -24.71
CA SER A 147 33.62 12.56 -25.00
C SER A 147 33.75 12.78 -26.51
N SER A 148 32.84 13.57 -27.08
CA SER A 148 32.69 13.78 -28.52
C SER A 148 33.70 14.76 -29.15
N ASN A 149 34.39 15.54 -28.32
CA ASN A 149 35.50 16.43 -28.69
C ASN A 149 35.20 17.40 -29.87
N GLY A 150 33.95 17.88 -29.98
CA GLY A 150 33.56 18.88 -30.97
C GLY A 150 32.93 18.33 -32.26
N ALA A 151 32.67 17.02 -32.36
CA ALA A 151 31.95 16.43 -33.48
C ALA A 151 31.03 15.28 -33.04
N ALA A 152 29.83 15.19 -33.62
CA ALA A 152 28.83 14.18 -33.25
C ALA A 152 29.42 12.75 -33.38
N THR A 153 29.16 11.90 -32.38
CA THR A 153 29.93 10.68 -32.14
C THR A 153 29.04 9.43 -32.05
N THR A 154 29.29 8.43 -32.90
CA THR A 154 28.65 7.11 -32.83
C THR A 154 29.44 6.17 -31.92
N VAL A 155 28.75 5.42 -31.06
CA VAL A 155 29.34 4.56 -30.03
C VAL A 155 28.87 3.10 -30.15
N ASN A 156 29.83 2.18 -30.15
CA ASN A 156 29.63 0.74 -30.16
C ASN A 156 30.40 0.07 -29.00
N PHE A 157 29.98 -1.14 -28.64
CA PHE A 157 30.77 -2.06 -27.84
C PHE A 157 31.13 -3.27 -28.71
N ASP A 158 32.41 -3.50 -28.94
CA ASP A 158 32.91 -4.74 -29.55
C ASP A 158 33.08 -5.78 -28.43
N TYR A 159 32.64 -7.02 -28.62
CA TYR A 159 32.73 -8.09 -27.60
C TYR A 159 32.89 -9.50 -28.20
N GLY A 160 33.41 -10.44 -27.41
CA GLY A 160 33.49 -11.87 -27.77
C GLY A 160 34.47 -12.67 -26.90
N THR A 161 34.63 -13.97 -27.17
CA THR A 161 35.42 -14.90 -26.33
C THR A 161 36.94 -14.75 -26.44
N THR A 162 37.42 -13.79 -27.24
CA THR A 162 38.85 -13.43 -27.36
C THR A 162 38.97 -11.92 -27.59
N ALA A 163 40.17 -11.35 -27.40
CA ALA A 163 40.47 -9.95 -27.71
C ALA A 163 40.37 -9.57 -29.21
N SER A 164 39.97 -10.50 -30.10
CA SER A 164 39.53 -10.18 -31.47
C SER A 164 38.06 -9.76 -31.55
N TYR A 165 37.30 -9.94 -30.47
CA TYR A 165 35.86 -9.69 -30.32
C TYR A 165 35.01 -10.50 -31.31
N GLY A 166 34.84 -10.04 -32.54
CA GLY A 166 34.03 -10.69 -33.58
C GLY A 166 32.53 -10.35 -33.53
N SER A 167 31.99 -9.97 -32.37
CA SER A 167 30.65 -9.39 -32.23
C SER A 167 30.71 -7.90 -31.87
N SER A 168 29.62 -7.17 -32.14
CA SER A 168 29.50 -5.76 -31.75
C SER A 168 28.02 -5.40 -31.50
N VAL A 169 27.78 -4.47 -30.58
CA VAL A 169 26.45 -3.93 -30.25
C VAL A 169 26.51 -2.40 -30.21
N SER A 170 25.42 -1.72 -30.58
CA SER A 170 25.36 -0.25 -30.60
C SER A 170 24.83 0.30 -29.28
N TYR A 171 25.37 1.45 -28.85
CA TYR A 171 24.73 2.25 -27.80
C TYR A 171 23.36 2.74 -28.29
N ALA A 172 22.33 2.63 -27.45
CA ALA A 172 20.94 2.86 -27.85
C ALA A 172 20.63 4.32 -28.21
N SER A 173 21.33 5.29 -27.62
CA SER A 173 21.11 6.73 -27.84
C SER A 173 22.17 7.36 -28.76
N ASN A 174 22.54 6.63 -29.81
CA ASN A 174 23.46 7.12 -30.85
C ASN A 174 22.77 8.11 -31.83
N PRO A 175 23.49 9.10 -32.37
CA PRO A 175 24.83 9.54 -31.99
C PRO A 175 24.81 10.47 -30.76
N LEU A 176 25.90 10.48 -30.00
CA LEU A 176 26.15 11.52 -28.99
C LEU A 176 26.35 12.88 -29.68
N ALA A 177 25.85 13.94 -29.05
CA ALA A 177 26.07 15.33 -29.48
C ALA A 177 27.57 15.68 -29.53
N ASP A 178 27.95 16.61 -30.41
CA ASP A 178 29.31 17.15 -30.59
C ASP A 178 29.98 17.65 -29.31
N SER A 179 29.17 18.20 -28.42
CA SER A 179 29.49 18.84 -27.15
C SER A 179 29.44 17.87 -25.96
N ALA A 180 29.13 16.59 -26.17
CA ALA A 180 29.09 15.60 -25.10
C ALA A 180 30.48 15.38 -24.46
N SER A 181 30.54 15.41 -23.13
CA SER A 181 31.77 15.27 -22.34
C SER A 181 31.53 14.25 -21.22
N ASN A 182 32.39 13.22 -21.15
CA ASN A 182 32.31 12.10 -20.21
C ASN A 182 30.93 11.43 -20.12
N ALA A 183 30.19 11.38 -21.23
CA ALA A 183 28.87 10.77 -21.31
C ALA A 183 28.97 9.26 -21.03
N SER A 184 28.23 8.78 -20.04
CA SER A 184 28.15 7.35 -19.72
C SER A 184 27.34 6.62 -20.77
N VAL A 185 27.87 5.49 -21.25
CA VAL A 185 27.30 4.67 -22.33
C VAL A 185 27.24 3.21 -21.88
N LEU A 186 26.19 2.50 -22.26
CA LEU A 186 25.98 1.09 -21.90
C LEU A 186 25.25 0.29 -22.98
N ALA A 187 25.48 -1.02 -23.06
CA ALA A 187 24.72 -1.92 -23.92
C ALA A 187 24.62 -3.32 -23.29
N ALA A 188 23.40 -3.88 -23.23
CA ALA A 188 23.17 -5.25 -22.81
C ALA A 188 23.49 -6.24 -23.95
N VAL A 189 24.11 -7.37 -23.61
CA VAL A 189 24.38 -8.50 -24.51
C VAL A 189 23.80 -9.79 -23.93
N THR A 190 23.23 -10.62 -24.80
CA THR A 190 22.51 -11.86 -24.44
C THR A 190 22.87 -12.99 -25.41
N GLY A 191 22.52 -14.23 -25.07
CA GLY A 191 22.86 -15.42 -25.86
C GLY A 191 24.32 -15.88 -25.71
N LEU A 192 25.01 -15.41 -24.66
CA LEU A 192 26.38 -15.81 -24.34
C LEU A 192 26.44 -17.25 -23.81
N THR A 193 27.60 -17.89 -23.95
CA THR A 193 27.89 -19.19 -23.32
C THR A 193 28.17 -18.98 -21.83
N CYS A 194 27.72 -19.90 -20.98
CA CYS A 194 27.92 -19.88 -19.53
C CYS A 194 29.35 -20.29 -19.12
N ASN A 195 29.77 -19.90 -17.91
CA ASN A 195 31.13 -20.13 -17.37
C ASN A 195 32.28 -19.71 -18.32
N THR A 196 32.05 -18.73 -19.18
CA THR A 196 32.93 -18.41 -20.32
C THR A 196 33.47 -16.98 -20.19
N LEU A 197 34.77 -16.82 -20.42
CA LEU A 197 35.44 -15.52 -20.44
C LEU A 197 35.10 -14.78 -21.74
N TYR A 198 34.68 -13.52 -21.61
CA TYR A 198 34.43 -12.59 -22.69
C TYR A 198 35.29 -11.35 -22.53
N HIS A 199 35.92 -10.95 -23.63
CA HIS A 199 36.57 -9.66 -23.83
C HIS A 199 35.57 -8.66 -24.42
N TYR A 200 35.70 -7.38 -24.09
CA TYR A 200 34.93 -6.31 -24.70
C TYR A 200 35.66 -4.96 -24.60
N ARG A 201 35.27 -4.01 -25.46
CA ARG A 201 35.72 -2.61 -25.38
C ARG A 201 34.64 -1.66 -25.89
N VAL A 202 34.68 -0.40 -25.44
CA VAL A 202 33.96 0.67 -26.14
C VAL A 202 34.75 1.12 -27.38
N ARG A 203 34.04 1.46 -28.46
CA ARG A 203 34.59 2.03 -29.70
C ARG A 203 33.70 3.21 -30.11
N ALA A 204 34.27 4.40 -30.22
CA ALA A 204 33.54 5.60 -30.63
C ALA A 204 34.15 6.23 -31.89
N THR A 205 33.33 6.83 -32.76
CA THR A 205 33.77 7.44 -34.02
C THR A 205 33.08 8.78 -34.26
N ASN A 206 33.86 9.80 -34.60
CA ASN A 206 33.39 11.12 -35.05
C ASN A 206 34.11 11.51 -36.36
N SER A 207 33.95 12.75 -36.84
CA SER A 207 34.63 13.24 -38.06
C SER A 207 36.16 13.40 -37.92
N GLY A 208 36.69 13.45 -36.70
CA GLY A 208 38.12 13.45 -36.39
C GLY A 208 38.76 12.05 -36.41
N GLY A 209 37.97 10.99 -36.19
CA GLY A 209 38.41 9.60 -36.31
C GLY A 209 37.68 8.62 -35.39
N THR A 210 38.18 7.39 -35.35
CA THR A 210 37.72 6.32 -34.44
C THR A 210 38.71 6.13 -33.30
N THR A 211 38.20 6.09 -32.07
CA THR A 211 38.97 5.75 -30.87
C THR A 211 38.42 4.47 -30.24
N ASN A 212 39.31 3.54 -29.94
CA ASN A 212 39.02 2.30 -29.23
C ASN A 212 39.43 2.43 -27.77
N GLY A 213 38.60 1.98 -26.84
CA GLY A 213 38.95 1.87 -25.43
C GLY A 213 39.89 0.70 -25.17
N ALA A 214 40.42 0.65 -23.94
CA ALA A 214 41.15 -0.51 -23.44
C ALA A 214 40.28 -1.77 -23.45
N ASP A 215 40.92 -2.93 -23.49
CA ASP A 215 40.25 -4.22 -23.34
C ASP A 215 39.76 -4.40 -21.90
N GLY A 216 38.48 -4.72 -21.74
CA GLY A 216 37.88 -5.17 -20.49
C GLY A 216 37.44 -6.63 -20.60
N THR A 217 37.34 -7.32 -19.48
CA THR A 217 36.94 -8.74 -19.45
C THR A 217 35.89 -9.02 -18.39
N PHE A 218 34.95 -9.90 -18.69
CA PHE A 218 34.04 -10.51 -17.72
C PHE A 218 33.90 -12.01 -17.98
N THR A 219 33.53 -12.77 -16.95
CA THR A 219 33.17 -14.18 -17.09
C THR A 219 31.67 -14.31 -16.84
N THR A 220 30.95 -14.98 -17.73
CA THR A 220 29.54 -15.32 -17.50
C THR A 220 29.40 -16.25 -16.30
N VAL A 221 28.27 -16.18 -15.60
CA VAL A 221 28.01 -17.04 -14.43
C VAL A 221 28.05 -18.51 -14.84
N ALA A 222 28.42 -19.38 -13.89
CA ALA A 222 28.48 -20.82 -14.09
C ALA A 222 27.19 -21.38 -14.72
N CYS A 223 27.33 -22.42 -15.54
CA CYS A 223 26.21 -23.06 -16.21
C CYS A 223 25.21 -23.63 -15.19
N PRO A 224 23.89 -23.49 -15.40
CA PRO A 224 22.89 -24.23 -14.63
C PRO A 224 23.17 -25.73 -14.75
N THR A 225 23.44 -26.38 -13.62
CA THR A 225 23.62 -27.82 -13.54
C THR A 225 22.28 -28.51 -13.74
N ALA A 226 22.13 -29.22 -14.86
CA ALA A 226 20.89 -29.92 -15.22
C ALA A 226 20.83 -31.33 -14.61
N VAL A 227 19.63 -31.92 -14.62
CA VAL A 227 19.39 -33.33 -14.27
C VAL A 227 19.52 -34.22 -15.51
N THR A 228 20.02 -35.44 -15.35
CA THR A 228 20.00 -36.47 -16.41
C THR A 228 18.69 -37.26 -16.32
N LEU A 229 18.02 -37.48 -17.44
CA LEU A 229 16.72 -38.18 -17.52
C LEU A 229 16.86 -39.53 -18.23
N ALA A 230 16.16 -40.54 -17.73
CA ALA A 230 15.86 -41.76 -18.47
C ALA A 230 14.37 -42.10 -18.38
N LYS A 231 13.87 -42.91 -19.31
CA LYS A 231 12.47 -43.36 -19.35
C LYS A 231 12.37 -44.78 -19.90
N THR A 232 11.59 -45.63 -19.23
CA THR A 232 11.29 -47.01 -19.66
C THR A 232 9.79 -47.28 -19.56
N ALA A 233 9.32 -48.37 -20.16
CA ALA A 233 7.95 -48.86 -20.05
C ALA A 233 7.96 -50.31 -19.53
N SER A 234 7.00 -50.68 -18.68
CA SER A 234 6.91 -52.04 -18.11
C SER A 234 6.51 -53.11 -19.12
N SER A 235 6.03 -52.74 -20.31
CA SER A 235 5.96 -53.61 -21.47
C SER A 235 6.26 -52.85 -22.77
N SER A 236 6.83 -53.54 -23.76
CA SER A 236 6.98 -53.00 -25.13
C SER A 236 5.70 -53.08 -25.96
N ALA A 237 4.71 -53.84 -25.48
CA ALA A 237 3.42 -54.02 -26.14
C ALA A 237 2.31 -54.30 -25.11
N ALA A 238 1.07 -54.01 -25.50
CA ALA A 238 -0.13 -54.24 -24.70
C ALA A 238 -1.37 -54.29 -25.60
N ILE A 239 -2.55 -54.58 -25.02
CA ILE A 239 -3.84 -54.52 -25.72
C ILE A 239 -4.56 -53.22 -25.31
N VAL A 240 -5.38 -52.65 -26.18
CA VAL A 240 -6.24 -51.50 -25.84
C VAL A 240 -7.10 -51.78 -24.59
N ASN A 241 -7.27 -50.76 -23.75
CA ASN A 241 -7.82 -50.79 -22.39
C ASN A 241 -6.96 -51.51 -21.33
N SER A 242 -5.71 -51.89 -21.65
CA SER A 242 -4.74 -52.35 -20.65
C SER A 242 -4.10 -51.17 -19.92
N TYR A 243 -3.79 -51.38 -18.64
CA TYR A 243 -2.96 -50.47 -17.86
C TYR A 243 -1.49 -50.85 -18.00
N VAL A 244 -0.61 -49.87 -18.29
CA VAL A 244 0.85 -50.05 -18.36
C VAL A 244 1.52 -48.90 -17.61
N SER A 245 2.68 -49.17 -17.01
CA SER A 245 3.48 -48.15 -16.32
C SER A 245 4.70 -47.70 -17.12
N PHE A 246 5.00 -46.41 -17.04
CA PHE A 246 6.27 -45.84 -17.43
C PHE A 246 7.09 -45.53 -16.18
N THR A 247 8.37 -45.87 -16.18
CA THR A 247 9.31 -45.43 -15.14
C THR A 247 10.18 -44.32 -15.70
N ILE A 248 10.28 -43.21 -14.98
CA ILE A 248 11.13 -42.06 -15.27
C ILE A 248 12.20 -42.00 -14.18
N ASP A 249 13.46 -41.95 -14.57
CA ASP A 249 14.59 -41.73 -13.66
C ASP A 249 15.11 -40.29 -13.83
N ALA A 250 15.38 -39.62 -12.70
CA ALA A 250 15.92 -38.27 -12.61
C ALA A 250 17.21 -38.32 -11.77
N ILE A 251 18.33 -38.32 -12.46
CA ILE A 251 19.66 -38.62 -11.93
C ILE A 251 20.46 -37.34 -11.79
N ASN A 252 20.92 -37.03 -10.58
CA ASN A 252 21.90 -35.96 -10.36
C ASN A 252 23.32 -36.54 -10.44
N GLU A 253 23.89 -36.52 -11.64
CA GLU A 253 25.27 -36.97 -11.90
C GLU A 253 26.34 -35.94 -11.45
N THR A 254 25.92 -34.81 -10.85
CA THR A 254 26.85 -33.75 -10.40
C THR A 254 27.28 -33.95 -8.95
N GLY A 255 28.44 -33.37 -8.60
CA GLY A 255 29.00 -33.40 -7.24
C GLY A 255 28.33 -32.47 -6.22
N LEU A 256 27.20 -31.84 -6.56
CA LEU A 256 26.46 -30.91 -5.70
C LEU A 256 24.96 -31.23 -5.74
N PRO A 257 24.18 -30.93 -4.69
CA PRO A 257 22.73 -31.11 -4.73
C PRO A 257 22.08 -30.14 -5.72
N LEU A 258 21.21 -30.65 -6.60
CA LEU A 258 20.34 -29.80 -7.40
C LEU A 258 19.15 -29.32 -6.55
N SER A 259 18.65 -28.12 -6.82
CA SER A 259 17.49 -27.54 -6.12
C SER A 259 16.38 -27.20 -7.10
N ASN A 260 15.13 -27.49 -6.73
CA ASN A 260 13.93 -27.22 -7.52
C ASN A 260 13.98 -27.79 -8.95
N VAL A 261 14.41 -29.05 -9.09
CA VAL A 261 14.39 -29.76 -10.38
C VAL A 261 12.92 -29.99 -10.75
N VAL A 262 12.52 -29.56 -11.95
CA VAL A 262 11.16 -29.75 -12.47
C VAL A 262 11.23 -30.63 -13.72
N VAL A 263 10.48 -31.72 -13.72
CA VAL A 263 10.41 -32.72 -14.79
C VAL A 263 8.98 -32.76 -15.31
N THR A 264 8.79 -32.77 -16.63
CA THR A 264 7.46 -32.71 -17.27
C THR A 264 7.31 -33.82 -18.30
N ASP A 265 6.27 -34.64 -18.12
CA ASP A 265 5.86 -35.74 -18.99
C ASP A 265 4.49 -35.39 -19.60
N VAL A 266 4.41 -35.29 -20.93
CA VAL A 266 3.15 -34.95 -21.62
C VAL A 266 2.60 -36.20 -22.28
N LEU A 267 1.55 -36.77 -21.69
CA LEU A 267 0.98 -38.03 -22.16
C LEU A 267 0.35 -37.85 -23.55
N PRO A 268 0.81 -38.59 -24.57
CA PRO A 268 0.30 -38.47 -25.93
C PRO A 268 -1.16 -38.94 -26.04
N THR A 269 -1.81 -38.57 -27.15
CA THR A 269 -3.11 -39.13 -27.54
C THR A 269 -3.02 -40.66 -27.61
N GLY A 270 -4.04 -41.36 -27.11
CA GLY A 270 -4.04 -42.82 -26.97
C GLY A 270 -3.54 -43.34 -25.62
N MET A 271 -3.08 -42.45 -24.74
CA MET A 271 -2.88 -42.72 -23.30
C MET A 271 -3.81 -41.83 -22.49
N THR A 272 -4.34 -42.33 -21.38
CA THR A 272 -4.94 -41.51 -20.33
C THR A 272 -4.27 -41.78 -18.99
N TYR A 273 -4.01 -40.73 -18.22
CA TYR A 273 -3.43 -40.84 -16.88
C TYR A 273 -4.31 -41.70 -15.96
N SER A 274 -3.68 -42.57 -15.17
CA SER A 274 -4.35 -43.37 -14.13
C SER A 274 -3.80 -43.10 -12.73
N ALA A 275 -2.48 -43.20 -12.55
CA ALA A 275 -1.82 -42.97 -11.25
C ALA A 275 -0.35 -42.60 -11.43
N ALA A 276 0.28 -42.05 -10.38
CA ALA A 276 1.71 -41.85 -10.31
C ALA A 276 2.26 -42.12 -8.90
N SER A 277 3.55 -42.46 -8.83
CA SER A 277 4.30 -42.63 -7.59
C SER A 277 5.71 -42.06 -7.78
N ALA A 278 6.08 -41.05 -7.00
CA ALA A 278 7.44 -40.52 -6.97
C ALA A 278 8.18 -41.02 -5.72
N SER A 279 9.47 -41.36 -5.87
CA SER A 279 10.35 -41.73 -4.76
C SER A 279 10.87 -40.52 -3.98
N LEU A 280 10.75 -39.32 -4.55
CA LEU A 280 11.20 -38.04 -4.00
C LEU A 280 10.44 -36.88 -4.65
N GLY A 281 10.16 -35.81 -3.91
CA GLY A 281 9.41 -34.65 -4.43
C GLY A 281 7.90 -34.91 -4.55
N SER A 282 7.21 -34.12 -5.36
CA SER A 282 5.75 -34.20 -5.53
C SER A 282 5.30 -34.06 -6.99
N THR A 283 4.17 -34.69 -7.32
CA THR A 283 3.59 -34.73 -8.66
C THR A 283 2.28 -33.95 -8.73
N ALA A 284 2.11 -33.14 -9.78
CA ALA A 284 0.88 -32.45 -10.13
C ALA A 284 0.44 -32.85 -11.55
N VAL A 285 -0.87 -33.03 -11.77
CA VAL A 285 -1.43 -33.44 -13.07
C VAL A 285 -2.43 -32.39 -13.55
N ALA A 286 -2.23 -31.91 -14.78
CA ALA A 286 -3.10 -30.97 -15.46
C ALA A 286 -3.53 -31.56 -16.81
N GLY A 287 -4.67 -32.26 -16.82
CA GLY A 287 -5.12 -33.04 -17.97
C GLY A 287 -4.12 -34.15 -18.31
N GLN A 288 -3.53 -34.07 -19.51
CA GLN A 288 -2.49 -35.01 -19.99
C GLN A 288 -1.07 -34.65 -19.55
N THR A 289 -0.85 -33.48 -18.94
CA THR A 289 0.49 -33.03 -18.51
C THR A 289 0.74 -33.41 -17.05
N LEU A 290 1.75 -34.24 -16.82
CA LEU A 290 2.29 -34.56 -15.50
C LEU A 290 3.54 -33.72 -15.26
N THR A 291 3.55 -32.98 -14.15
CA THR A 291 4.69 -32.20 -13.69
C THR A 291 5.17 -32.76 -12.35
N TRP A 292 6.46 -33.03 -12.24
CA TRP A 292 7.12 -33.58 -11.07
C TRP A 292 8.18 -32.60 -10.57
N THR A 293 8.04 -32.16 -9.32
CA THR A 293 8.91 -31.15 -8.71
C THR A 293 9.69 -31.79 -7.57
N ILE A 294 11.02 -31.74 -7.68
CA ILE A 294 11.97 -32.27 -6.69
C ILE A 294 12.65 -31.08 -5.99
N PRO A 295 12.27 -30.72 -4.75
CA PRO A 295 12.79 -29.53 -4.07
C PRO A 295 14.31 -29.54 -3.87
N SER A 296 14.87 -30.72 -3.59
CA SER A 296 16.31 -30.97 -3.71
C SER A 296 16.58 -32.41 -4.11
N LEU A 297 17.51 -32.61 -5.05
CA LEU A 297 17.99 -33.90 -5.53
C LEU A 297 19.48 -34.04 -5.14
N PRO A 298 19.84 -34.88 -4.16
CA PRO A 298 21.22 -34.96 -3.65
C PRO A 298 22.26 -35.36 -4.72
N ALA A 299 23.52 -35.00 -4.49
CA ALA A 299 24.63 -35.38 -5.37
C ALA A 299 24.74 -36.91 -5.52
N GLY A 300 24.83 -37.40 -6.75
CA GLY A 300 24.90 -38.83 -7.06
C GLY A 300 23.60 -39.62 -6.86
N TYR A 301 22.47 -38.96 -6.59
CA TYR A 301 21.19 -39.63 -6.31
C TYR A 301 20.34 -39.80 -7.58
N ASN A 302 19.69 -40.96 -7.72
CA ASN A 302 18.61 -41.18 -8.68
C ASN A 302 17.27 -41.13 -7.95
N ALA A 303 16.42 -40.16 -8.30
CA ALA A 303 15.01 -40.17 -7.93
C ALA A 303 14.18 -40.79 -9.06
N GLN A 304 13.13 -41.52 -8.72
CA GLN A 304 12.32 -42.25 -9.68
C GLN A 304 10.84 -41.84 -9.61
N LEU A 305 10.17 -41.82 -10.76
CA LEU A 305 8.75 -41.53 -10.92
C LEU A 305 8.11 -42.61 -11.80
N THR A 306 7.21 -43.39 -11.23
CA THR A 306 6.37 -44.34 -11.96
C THR A 306 5.05 -43.68 -12.34
N VAL A 307 4.62 -43.83 -13.59
CA VAL A 307 3.39 -43.25 -14.16
C VAL A 307 2.56 -44.37 -14.79
N VAL A 308 1.42 -44.69 -14.22
CA VAL A 308 0.46 -45.66 -14.79
C VAL A 308 -0.50 -44.94 -15.72
N VAL A 309 -0.67 -45.49 -16.92
CA VAL A 309 -1.62 -45.02 -17.93
C VAL A 309 -2.55 -46.15 -18.37
N ASN A 310 -3.77 -45.81 -18.73
CA ASN A 310 -4.64 -46.68 -19.52
C ASN A 310 -4.41 -46.39 -21.02
N LEU A 311 -4.34 -47.44 -21.84
CA LEU A 311 -4.08 -47.35 -23.28
C LEU A 311 -5.39 -47.31 -24.05
N THR A 312 -5.80 -46.13 -24.52
CA THR A 312 -7.13 -45.87 -25.09
C THR A 312 -7.19 -45.93 -26.62
N GLN A 313 -6.05 -46.04 -27.30
CA GLN A 313 -5.98 -46.20 -28.77
C GLN A 313 -4.90 -47.22 -29.15
N THR A 314 -5.00 -47.73 -30.37
CA THR A 314 -4.09 -48.73 -30.94
C THR A 314 -2.95 -48.08 -31.73
N GLY A 315 -1.91 -48.86 -32.07
CA GLY A 315 -0.72 -48.40 -32.77
C GLY A 315 0.48 -48.13 -31.87
N SER A 316 1.53 -47.52 -32.44
CA SER A 316 2.79 -47.26 -31.73
C SER A 316 2.76 -45.89 -31.04
N ILE A 317 2.69 -45.88 -29.71
CA ILE A 317 2.54 -44.67 -28.90
C ILE A 317 3.84 -44.41 -28.13
N THR A 318 4.44 -43.23 -28.32
CA THR A 318 5.69 -42.81 -27.66
C THR A 318 5.43 -41.72 -26.64
N ASN A 319 5.67 -42.02 -25.36
CA ASN A 319 5.58 -41.05 -24.27
C ASN A 319 6.97 -40.42 -24.00
N THR A 320 7.04 -39.11 -23.75
CA THR A 320 8.31 -38.35 -23.69
C THR A 320 8.35 -37.39 -22.51
N VAL A 321 9.43 -37.48 -21.73
CA VAL A 321 9.71 -36.66 -20.55
C VAL A 321 10.83 -35.64 -20.82
N THR A 322 10.72 -34.48 -20.16
CA THR A 322 11.58 -33.31 -20.35
C THR A 322 11.93 -32.64 -19.02
N SER A 323 12.99 -31.84 -18.97
CA SER A 323 13.32 -30.97 -17.82
C SER A 323 14.21 -29.80 -18.30
N PRO A 324 14.13 -28.59 -17.69
CA PRO A 324 14.94 -27.45 -18.11
C PRO A 324 16.45 -27.74 -18.11
N GLY A 325 17.09 -27.62 -19.27
CA GLY A 325 18.51 -27.90 -19.47
C GLY A 325 18.87 -29.39 -19.62
N ALA A 326 17.93 -30.30 -19.40
CA ALA A 326 18.13 -31.74 -19.59
C ALA A 326 17.92 -32.17 -21.05
N THR A 327 18.49 -33.32 -21.42
CA THR A 327 18.08 -34.03 -22.65
C THR A 327 16.78 -34.81 -22.37
N SER A 328 15.83 -34.77 -23.30
CA SER A 328 14.55 -35.49 -23.19
C SER A 328 14.71 -37.00 -23.31
N ALA A 329 13.94 -37.77 -22.55
CA ALA A 329 13.90 -39.24 -22.63
C ALA A 329 12.52 -39.75 -23.07
N SER A 330 12.47 -40.83 -23.85
CA SER A 330 11.24 -41.34 -24.45
C SER A 330 11.15 -42.85 -24.36
N ALA A 331 9.93 -43.38 -24.25
CA ALA A 331 9.64 -44.82 -24.29
C ALA A 331 8.38 -45.09 -25.12
N THR A 332 8.37 -46.21 -25.85
CA THR A 332 7.36 -46.52 -26.86
C THR A 332 6.69 -47.87 -26.58
N ILE A 333 5.36 -47.92 -26.71
CA ILE A 333 4.54 -49.13 -26.58
C ILE A 333 3.79 -49.36 -27.90
N LEU A 334 3.75 -50.61 -28.39
CA LEU A 334 2.83 -51.02 -29.45
C LEU A 334 1.52 -51.55 -28.86
N VAL A 335 0.42 -50.83 -29.08
CA VAL A 335 -0.90 -51.16 -28.53
C VAL A 335 -1.75 -51.86 -29.59
N LEU A 336 -2.16 -53.09 -29.30
CA LEU A 336 -2.94 -53.93 -30.21
C LEU A 336 -4.45 -53.69 -30.02
N PRO A 337 -5.27 -53.78 -31.08
CA PRO A 337 -6.69 -54.03 -30.93
C PRO A 337 -6.95 -55.30 -30.11
N GLY A 338 -8.07 -55.33 -29.38
CA GLY A 338 -8.54 -56.55 -28.72
C GLY A 338 -8.82 -57.66 -29.73
N ALA A 339 -8.62 -58.92 -29.32
CA ALA A 339 -9.15 -60.05 -30.04
C ALA A 339 -10.68 -60.10 -29.87
N ILE A 340 -11.39 -60.58 -30.90
CA ILE A 340 -12.84 -60.85 -30.81
C ILE A 340 -13.08 -61.93 -29.75
N THR A 341 -12.17 -62.90 -29.69
CA THR A 341 -12.16 -63.96 -28.70
C THR A 341 -10.72 -64.37 -28.38
N THR A 342 -10.49 -64.77 -27.13
CA THR A 342 -9.21 -65.32 -26.66
C THR A 342 -9.49 -66.43 -25.66
N TYR A 343 -9.09 -67.66 -25.97
CA TYR A 343 -9.17 -68.79 -25.05
C TYR A 343 -7.80 -69.01 -24.42
N ARG A 344 -7.68 -68.55 -23.17
CA ARG A 344 -6.46 -68.67 -22.35
C ARG A 344 -6.27 -70.06 -21.73
N MET A 345 -7.33 -70.86 -21.72
CA MET A 345 -7.39 -72.17 -21.05
C MET A 345 -7.01 -72.08 -19.56
N ASP A 346 -7.33 -70.96 -18.92
CA ASP A 346 -6.81 -70.56 -17.60
C ASP A 346 -7.49 -71.26 -16.41
N GLU A 347 -8.50 -72.09 -16.65
CA GLU A 347 -9.36 -72.62 -15.59
C GLU A 347 -8.65 -73.68 -14.71
N THR A 348 -9.13 -73.90 -13.49
CA THR A 348 -8.50 -74.83 -12.54
C THR A 348 -8.29 -76.22 -13.16
N ALA A 349 -7.11 -76.82 -12.95
CA ALA A 349 -6.80 -78.17 -13.40
C ALA A 349 -7.90 -79.19 -13.02
N GLY A 350 -8.50 -79.83 -14.02
CA GLY A 350 -9.62 -80.78 -13.85
C GLY A 350 -11.02 -80.16 -13.80
N SER A 351 -11.19 -78.85 -13.96
CA SER A 351 -12.50 -78.17 -13.97
C SER A 351 -13.38 -78.54 -15.18
N TRP A 352 -12.76 -78.68 -16.36
CA TRP A 352 -13.43 -79.04 -17.61
C TRP A 352 -14.10 -80.42 -17.49
N ASN A 353 -15.43 -80.44 -17.48
CA ASN A 353 -16.24 -81.63 -17.25
C ASN A 353 -17.21 -81.94 -18.42
N GLY A 354 -17.49 -80.97 -19.28
CA GLY A 354 -18.43 -81.02 -20.41
C GLY A 354 -19.56 -79.99 -20.33
N THR A 355 -19.59 -79.17 -19.29
CA THR A 355 -20.59 -78.10 -19.10
C THR A 355 -20.40 -76.94 -20.09
N THR A 356 -21.51 -76.44 -20.63
CA THR A 356 -21.51 -75.22 -21.47
C THR A 356 -20.99 -74.03 -20.68
N GLY A 357 -19.93 -73.38 -21.18
CA GLY A 357 -19.34 -72.18 -20.58
C GLY A 357 -18.21 -72.44 -19.59
N GLU A 358 -17.66 -73.65 -19.54
CA GLU A 358 -16.53 -74.01 -18.66
C GLU A 358 -15.14 -73.64 -19.22
N VAL A 359 -15.06 -73.23 -20.50
CA VAL A 359 -13.80 -72.77 -21.13
C VAL A 359 -13.97 -71.31 -21.53
N ILE A 360 -13.26 -70.40 -20.86
CA ILE A 360 -13.60 -68.98 -20.80
C ILE A 360 -12.97 -68.22 -21.98
N ASP A 361 -13.82 -67.86 -22.94
CA ASP A 361 -13.56 -66.72 -23.83
C ASP A 361 -13.28 -65.46 -22.99
N SER A 362 -12.03 -65.00 -23.05
CA SER A 362 -11.51 -63.79 -22.39
C SER A 362 -11.49 -62.57 -23.33
N GLY A 363 -11.97 -62.69 -24.57
CA GLY A 363 -12.08 -61.57 -25.52
C GLY A 363 -13.28 -60.65 -25.28
N GLY A 364 -14.17 -61.00 -24.35
CA GLY A 364 -15.28 -60.15 -23.90
C GLY A 364 -16.60 -60.33 -24.67
N ASN A 365 -16.65 -61.20 -25.68
CA ASN A 365 -17.88 -61.53 -26.41
C ASN A 365 -18.68 -62.68 -25.77
N ASN A 366 -18.23 -63.20 -24.63
CA ASN A 366 -18.85 -64.28 -23.86
C ASN A 366 -19.05 -65.58 -24.66
N LEU A 367 -18.15 -65.84 -25.62
CA LEU A 367 -18.15 -67.04 -26.47
C LEU A 367 -17.58 -68.25 -25.72
N HIS A 368 -17.96 -68.43 -24.46
CA HIS A 368 -17.39 -69.46 -23.59
C HIS A 368 -17.70 -70.87 -24.12
N GLY A 369 -16.67 -71.69 -24.27
CA GLY A 369 -16.76 -73.03 -24.82
C GLY A 369 -17.03 -74.12 -23.78
N ARG A 370 -16.98 -75.38 -24.23
CA ARG A 370 -17.05 -76.60 -23.42
C ARG A 370 -16.14 -77.69 -23.95
N ARG A 371 -15.74 -78.63 -23.10
CA ARG A 371 -15.04 -79.84 -23.52
C ARG A 371 -15.99 -80.81 -24.21
N ARG A 372 -15.86 -80.98 -25.53
CA ARG A 372 -16.57 -82.03 -26.29
C ARG A 372 -15.69 -83.28 -26.40
N GLN A 373 -16.24 -84.44 -26.04
CA GLN A 373 -15.54 -85.73 -26.14
C GLN A 373 -15.80 -86.40 -27.50
N SER A 374 -14.80 -87.09 -28.05
CA SER A 374 -14.92 -87.93 -29.24
C SER A 374 -14.75 -89.43 -28.96
N ALA A 375 -14.33 -89.81 -27.74
CA ALA A 375 -14.29 -91.17 -27.24
C ALA A 375 -14.66 -91.20 -25.74
N THR A 376 -14.87 -92.39 -25.17
CA THR A 376 -15.32 -92.57 -23.78
C THR A 376 -14.23 -92.45 -22.72
N THR A 377 -12.95 -92.38 -23.12
CA THR A 377 -11.79 -92.19 -22.25
C THR A 377 -11.03 -90.95 -22.68
N THR A 378 -11.12 -89.88 -21.90
CA THR A 378 -10.53 -88.57 -22.26
C THR A 378 -9.83 -87.93 -21.07
N THR A 379 -8.65 -87.39 -21.31
CA THR A 379 -7.78 -86.74 -20.31
C THR A 379 -7.46 -85.29 -20.67
N ASN A 380 -8.26 -84.65 -21.54
CA ASN A 380 -8.19 -83.20 -21.71
C ASN A 380 -8.49 -82.50 -20.38
N THR A 381 -7.42 -81.94 -19.82
CA THR A 381 -7.33 -81.25 -18.54
C THR A 381 -6.50 -79.99 -18.75
N VAL A 382 -6.78 -78.95 -18.00
CA VAL A 382 -5.86 -77.82 -17.92
C VAL A 382 -4.56 -78.28 -17.22
N SER A 383 -3.42 -78.07 -17.89
CA SER A 383 -2.07 -78.38 -17.43
C SER A 383 -1.43 -77.12 -16.84
N PRO A 384 -1.05 -77.11 -15.55
CA PRO A 384 -0.56 -75.91 -14.89
C PRO A 384 0.85 -75.49 -15.32
N THR A 385 1.09 -74.18 -15.29
CA THR A 385 2.41 -73.54 -15.49
C THR A 385 3.15 -74.00 -16.76
N PRO A 386 2.56 -73.87 -17.96
CA PRO A 386 3.23 -74.16 -19.22
C PRO A 386 4.55 -73.37 -19.38
N THR A 387 5.61 -74.08 -19.75
CA THR A 387 7.00 -73.58 -19.72
C THR A 387 7.36 -72.56 -20.83
N ILE A 388 6.37 -71.94 -21.48
CA ILE A 388 6.53 -71.05 -22.64
C ILE A 388 7.59 -69.96 -22.39
N ALA A 389 7.43 -69.17 -21.32
CA ALA A 389 8.34 -68.06 -21.01
C ALA A 389 9.80 -68.50 -20.71
N SER A 390 10.00 -69.74 -20.23
CA SER A 390 11.35 -70.31 -20.04
C SER A 390 12.00 -70.79 -21.34
N GLN A 391 11.21 -71.07 -22.38
CA GLN A 391 11.68 -71.44 -23.72
C GLN A 391 11.82 -70.20 -24.62
N HIS A 392 11.04 -69.14 -24.36
CA HIS A 392 11.02 -67.89 -25.11
C HIS A 392 11.21 -66.68 -24.18
N PRO A 393 12.46 -66.32 -23.81
CA PRO A 393 12.76 -65.19 -22.91
C PRO A 393 12.34 -63.80 -23.41
N SER A 394 11.83 -63.71 -24.64
CA SER A 394 11.23 -62.49 -25.19
C SER A 394 9.78 -62.24 -24.73
N VAL A 395 9.12 -63.22 -24.12
CA VAL A 395 7.79 -63.04 -23.53
C VAL A 395 7.91 -62.24 -22.23
N ASN A 396 7.09 -61.21 -22.09
CA ASN A 396 6.91 -60.48 -20.85
C ASN A 396 5.70 -61.04 -20.08
N GLY A 397 5.91 -61.50 -18.84
CA GLY A 397 4.91 -62.21 -18.05
C GLY A 397 5.03 -63.74 -18.14
N GLY A 398 3.99 -64.44 -17.68
CA GLY A 398 3.91 -65.90 -17.69
C GLY A 398 2.70 -66.42 -18.46
N PHE A 399 2.50 -67.73 -18.34
CA PHE A 399 1.36 -68.46 -18.88
C PHE A 399 0.93 -69.45 -17.81
N CYS A 400 -0.36 -69.53 -17.51
CA CYS A 400 -0.79 -69.96 -16.18
C CYS A 400 -1.10 -71.44 -16.14
N ASN A 401 -1.66 -71.89 -17.25
CA ASN A 401 -2.52 -73.03 -17.41
C ASN A 401 -2.70 -73.16 -18.93
N ALA A 402 -2.54 -74.35 -19.49
CA ALA A 402 -2.75 -74.60 -20.92
C ALA A 402 -3.71 -75.78 -21.11
N GLY A 403 -4.52 -75.74 -22.16
CA GLY A 403 -5.40 -76.86 -22.49
C GLY A 403 -4.56 -78.04 -22.96
N SER A 404 -4.61 -79.17 -22.26
CA SER A 404 -4.04 -80.44 -22.74
C SER A 404 -5.04 -81.15 -23.65
N PHE A 405 -4.56 -81.70 -24.76
CA PHE A 405 -5.34 -82.41 -25.78
C PHE A 405 -4.73 -83.79 -26.03
N ASP A 406 -5.50 -84.83 -25.70
CA ASP A 406 -5.08 -86.24 -25.83
C ASP A 406 -5.56 -86.91 -27.14
N GLY A 407 -6.09 -86.12 -28.07
CA GLY A 407 -6.72 -86.56 -29.31
C GLY A 407 -8.09 -87.23 -29.15
N ASN A 408 -8.66 -87.32 -27.94
CA ASN A 408 -9.98 -87.90 -27.68
C ASN A 408 -11.01 -86.89 -27.17
N ALA A 409 -10.62 -85.65 -26.91
CA ALA A 409 -11.50 -84.53 -26.62
C ALA A 409 -10.95 -83.22 -27.20
N VAL A 410 -11.84 -82.23 -27.31
CA VAL A 410 -11.66 -80.94 -27.98
C VAL A 410 -12.41 -79.85 -27.21
N VAL A 411 -12.19 -78.57 -27.51
CA VAL A 411 -13.08 -77.49 -27.04
C VAL A 411 -14.05 -77.11 -28.16
N GLU A 412 -15.34 -77.02 -27.84
CA GLU A 412 -16.43 -76.55 -28.69
C GLU A 412 -16.93 -75.20 -28.17
N SER A 413 -16.97 -74.18 -29.03
CA SER A 413 -17.66 -72.91 -28.80
C SER A 413 -18.89 -72.80 -29.70
N ALA A 414 -19.98 -72.21 -29.19
CA ALA A 414 -21.26 -72.14 -29.90
C ALA A 414 -21.15 -71.35 -31.22
N SER A 415 -22.01 -71.68 -32.19
CA SER A 415 -22.02 -70.99 -33.48
C SER A 415 -22.36 -69.51 -33.31
N SER A 416 -21.52 -68.65 -33.88
CA SER A 416 -21.59 -67.19 -33.72
C SER A 416 -21.05 -66.49 -34.96
N SER A 417 -21.63 -65.32 -35.29
CA SER A 417 -21.13 -64.45 -36.38
C SER A 417 -19.70 -63.97 -36.14
N TYR A 418 -19.25 -63.94 -34.88
CA TYR A 418 -17.88 -63.59 -34.51
C TYR A 418 -16.82 -64.61 -34.97
N PHE A 419 -17.22 -65.80 -35.41
CA PHE A 419 -16.34 -66.79 -36.03
C PHE A 419 -16.40 -66.79 -37.57
N GLN A 420 -17.17 -65.90 -38.19
CA GLN A 420 -17.56 -65.99 -39.60
C GLN A 420 -16.98 -64.82 -40.42
N PHE A 421 -15.75 -64.99 -40.89
CA PHE A 421 -15.03 -63.97 -41.66
C PHE A 421 -15.31 -64.09 -43.17
N THR A 422 -14.99 -63.03 -43.92
CA THR A 422 -15.18 -62.97 -45.38
C THR A 422 -13.95 -62.50 -46.13
N ASN A 423 -13.35 -61.38 -45.73
CA ASN A 423 -12.25 -60.72 -46.47
C ASN A 423 -10.99 -60.44 -45.65
N VAL A 424 -11.10 -60.32 -44.34
CA VAL A 424 -9.98 -59.99 -43.44
C VAL A 424 -10.12 -60.82 -42.17
N MET A 425 -9.01 -61.36 -41.67
CA MET A 425 -8.90 -61.94 -40.33
C MET A 425 -7.44 -62.11 -39.91
N SER A 426 -7.22 -62.33 -38.62
CA SER A 426 -6.01 -62.98 -38.10
C SER A 426 -6.37 -63.98 -37.00
N ALA A 427 -5.49 -64.95 -36.75
CA ALA A 427 -5.58 -65.81 -35.58
C ALA A 427 -4.18 -66.18 -35.08
N SER A 428 -4.04 -66.41 -33.77
CA SER A 428 -2.79 -66.81 -33.13
C SER A 428 -3.03 -67.84 -32.03
N ALA A 429 -2.01 -68.64 -31.74
CA ALA A 429 -1.99 -69.57 -30.60
C ALA A 429 -0.56 -69.92 -30.20
N TRP A 430 -0.35 -70.25 -28.94
CA TRP A 430 0.80 -71.04 -28.51
C TRP A 430 0.44 -72.53 -28.61
N ILE A 431 1.30 -73.33 -29.24
CA ILE A 431 1.12 -74.78 -29.37
C ILE A 431 2.34 -75.57 -28.89
N TYR A 432 2.09 -76.75 -28.32
CA TYR A 432 3.09 -77.74 -27.89
C TYR A 432 2.66 -79.11 -28.41
N PRO A 433 2.94 -79.48 -29.68
CA PRO A 433 2.53 -80.78 -30.20
C PRO A 433 3.38 -81.91 -29.58
N THR A 434 2.74 -82.98 -29.14
CA THR A 434 3.41 -84.19 -28.62
C THR A 434 3.47 -85.31 -29.67
N ALA A 435 2.64 -85.24 -30.72
CA ALA A 435 2.71 -86.10 -31.90
C ALA A 435 2.27 -85.36 -33.17
N TYR A 436 2.80 -85.76 -34.32
CA TYR A 436 2.25 -85.41 -35.63
C TYR A 436 1.14 -86.41 -36.01
N PRO A 437 0.18 -86.03 -36.89
CA PRO A 437 -0.81 -86.98 -37.39
C PRO A 437 -0.13 -88.12 -38.16
N THR A 438 -0.52 -89.36 -37.83
CA THR A 438 -0.08 -90.56 -38.55
C THR A 438 -0.74 -90.69 -39.93
N SER A 439 -1.83 -89.96 -40.15
CA SER A 439 -2.64 -89.90 -41.35
C SER A 439 -3.51 -88.65 -41.30
N ASP A 440 -3.82 -88.03 -42.44
CA ASP A 440 -4.66 -86.82 -42.53
C ASP A 440 -4.02 -85.61 -41.79
N LEU A 441 -4.73 -84.97 -40.87
CA LEU A 441 -4.37 -83.67 -40.26
C LEU A 441 -4.62 -83.68 -38.74
N TYR A 442 -3.97 -82.81 -37.97
CA TYR A 442 -4.30 -82.50 -36.56
C TYR A 442 -4.66 -81.03 -36.40
N SER A 443 -5.91 -80.75 -36.05
CA SER A 443 -6.52 -79.42 -36.11
C SER A 443 -6.32 -78.64 -34.82
N ILE A 444 -5.81 -77.42 -34.94
CA ILE A 444 -5.49 -76.52 -33.83
C ILE A 444 -6.67 -75.58 -33.56
N LEU A 445 -7.18 -74.91 -34.60
CA LEU A 445 -8.44 -74.14 -34.60
C LEU A 445 -9.22 -74.48 -35.89
N SER A 446 -10.54 -74.66 -35.83
CA SER A 446 -11.36 -74.98 -37.01
C SER A 446 -12.76 -74.36 -36.95
N ASN A 447 -13.17 -73.81 -38.09
CA ASN A 447 -14.55 -73.50 -38.46
C ASN A 447 -14.85 -74.02 -39.89
N ASP A 448 -14.27 -75.18 -40.26
CA ASP A 448 -14.44 -75.87 -41.56
C ASP A 448 -14.27 -74.88 -42.75
N VAL A 449 -15.25 -74.75 -43.66
CA VAL A 449 -15.18 -73.90 -44.88
C VAL A 449 -14.76 -72.45 -44.68
N ASN A 450 -14.87 -71.89 -43.46
CA ASN A 450 -14.42 -70.52 -43.18
C ASN A 450 -12.89 -70.48 -43.02
N TYR A 451 -12.33 -71.27 -42.11
CA TYR A 451 -10.89 -71.45 -41.93
C TYR A 451 -10.60 -72.67 -41.04
N GLU A 452 -9.49 -73.34 -41.31
CA GLU A 452 -8.95 -74.45 -40.52
C GLU A 452 -7.43 -74.31 -40.42
N PHE A 453 -6.84 -74.41 -39.22
CA PHE A 453 -5.39 -74.43 -39.03
C PHE A 453 -4.96 -75.78 -38.47
N HIS A 454 -4.14 -76.51 -39.22
CA HIS A 454 -3.73 -77.87 -38.89
C HIS A 454 -2.22 -78.01 -38.78
N LEU A 455 -1.76 -79.08 -38.14
CA LEU A 455 -0.51 -79.75 -38.48
C LEU A 455 -0.80 -80.85 -39.51
N ASN A 456 0.05 -80.96 -40.53
CA ASN A 456 0.04 -82.12 -41.44
C ASN A 456 1.03 -83.22 -40.99
N THR A 457 1.06 -84.34 -41.71
CA THR A 457 1.92 -85.50 -41.40
C THR A 457 3.43 -85.21 -41.41
N GLY A 458 3.86 -84.10 -42.03
CA GLY A 458 5.24 -83.58 -42.00
C GLY A 458 5.49 -82.58 -40.86
N GLY A 459 4.54 -82.42 -39.93
CA GLY A 459 4.62 -81.49 -38.80
C GLY A 459 4.55 -80.02 -39.18
N ARG A 460 4.10 -79.69 -40.39
CA ARG A 460 3.99 -78.32 -40.89
C ARG A 460 2.61 -77.76 -40.59
N LEU A 461 2.54 -76.48 -40.25
CA LEU A 461 1.29 -75.71 -40.29
C LEU A 461 0.72 -75.74 -41.71
N PHE A 462 -0.53 -76.17 -41.80
CA PHE A 462 -1.33 -76.28 -43.01
C PHE A 462 -2.65 -75.55 -42.74
N TRP A 463 -2.79 -74.36 -43.32
CA TRP A 463 -4.02 -73.58 -43.29
C TRP A 463 -4.86 -73.96 -44.51
N TRP A 464 -6.08 -74.41 -44.26
CA TRP A 464 -7.09 -74.73 -45.27
C TRP A 464 -8.32 -73.83 -45.12
N TRP A 465 -8.99 -73.56 -46.22
CA TRP A 465 -10.34 -73.00 -46.32
C TRP A 465 -10.91 -73.39 -47.69
N GLN A 466 -12.21 -73.23 -47.91
CA GLN A 466 -12.89 -73.77 -49.10
C GLN A 466 -12.25 -73.41 -50.46
N ALA A 467 -11.54 -72.28 -50.54
CA ALA A 467 -11.00 -71.73 -51.79
C ALA A 467 -9.49 -71.94 -52.02
N SER A 468 -8.68 -72.29 -51.00
CA SER A 468 -7.22 -72.50 -51.15
C SER A 468 -6.56 -73.07 -49.90
N THR A 469 -5.23 -73.24 -49.97
CA THR A 469 -4.39 -73.65 -48.84
C THR A 469 -3.11 -72.84 -48.79
N LEU A 470 -2.56 -72.64 -47.59
CA LEU A 470 -1.20 -72.13 -47.37
C LEU A 470 -0.47 -73.06 -46.40
N THR A 471 0.75 -73.46 -46.75
CA THR A 471 1.57 -74.35 -45.92
C THR A 471 2.89 -73.66 -45.54
N SER A 472 3.30 -73.86 -44.29
CA SER A 472 4.59 -73.41 -43.76
C SER A 472 5.79 -74.07 -44.46
N ALA A 473 6.90 -73.34 -44.51
CA ALA A 473 8.21 -73.82 -44.92
C ALA A 473 8.92 -74.57 -43.79
N ALA A 474 8.77 -74.12 -42.55
CA ALA A 474 9.28 -74.80 -41.36
C ALA A 474 8.35 -75.90 -40.83
N THR A 475 8.93 -76.93 -40.22
CA THR A 475 8.22 -77.96 -39.43
C THR A 475 8.20 -77.53 -37.97
N ILE A 476 7.03 -77.61 -37.31
CA ILE A 476 6.86 -77.29 -35.89
C ILE A 476 7.51 -78.39 -35.04
N PRO A 477 8.43 -78.08 -34.11
CA PRO A 477 9.08 -79.09 -33.28
C PRO A 477 8.10 -79.77 -32.31
N LEU A 478 8.25 -81.09 -32.14
CA LEU A 478 7.55 -81.81 -31.06
C LEU A 478 8.15 -81.47 -29.70
N ASN A 479 7.31 -81.44 -28.67
CA ASN A 479 7.67 -81.20 -27.27
C ASN A 479 8.39 -79.86 -27.03
N GLN A 480 8.06 -78.83 -27.82
CA GLN A 480 8.53 -77.46 -27.64
C GLN A 480 7.38 -76.50 -27.88
N TRP A 481 7.31 -75.42 -27.09
CA TRP A 481 6.32 -74.38 -27.26
C TRP A 481 6.67 -73.55 -28.49
N THR A 482 5.70 -73.38 -29.38
CA THR A 482 5.84 -72.59 -30.61
C THR A 482 4.66 -71.65 -30.73
N HIS A 483 4.92 -70.35 -30.85
CA HIS A 483 3.87 -69.38 -31.17
C HIS A 483 3.61 -69.43 -32.67
N ILE A 484 2.34 -69.55 -33.03
CA ILE A 484 1.90 -69.56 -34.42
C ILE A 484 0.90 -68.43 -34.63
N ALA A 485 0.92 -67.84 -35.82
CA ALA A 485 -0.15 -66.94 -36.24
C ALA A 485 -0.39 -67.04 -37.75
N ILE A 486 -1.60 -66.70 -38.15
CA ILE A 486 -2.01 -66.52 -39.54
C ILE A 486 -2.68 -65.17 -39.69
N THR A 487 -2.50 -64.52 -40.83
CA THR A 487 -3.15 -63.24 -41.15
C THR A 487 -3.60 -63.24 -42.61
N MET A 488 -4.70 -62.59 -42.92
CA MET A 488 -5.09 -62.30 -44.30
C MET A 488 -5.87 -61.02 -44.47
N ASP A 489 -5.72 -60.44 -45.66
CA ASP A 489 -6.56 -59.40 -46.21
C ASP A 489 -6.69 -59.62 -47.73
N SER A 490 -7.87 -60.04 -48.19
CA SER A 490 -8.17 -60.26 -49.61
C SER A 490 -8.80 -59.05 -50.31
N THR A 491 -8.97 -57.93 -49.61
CA THR A 491 -9.61 -56.73 -50.17
C THR A 491 -8.85 -56.21 -51.40
N PRO A 492 -9.54 -55.55 -52.35
CA PRO A 492 -8.92 -55.07 -53.59
C PRO A 492 -7.78 -54.07 -53.36
N GLY A 493 -6.54 -54.58 -53.41
CA GLY A 493 -5.31 -53.82 -53.19
C GLY A 493 -4.35 -54.52 -52.24
N ASN A 494 -4.87 -55.31 -51.30
CA ASN A 494 -4.09 -55.96 -50.24
C ASN A 494 -3.74 -57.42 -50.56
N ARG A 495 -4.73 -58.22 -50.97
CA ARG A 495 -4.61 -59.52 -51.66
C ARG A 495 -3.62 -60.53 -51.06
N ARG A 496 -3.49 -60.61 -49.74
CA ARG A 496 -2.39 -61.32 -49.07
C ARG A 496 -2.83 -62.24 -47.95
N GLN A 497 -2.03 -63.27 -47.73
CA GLN A 497 -2.19 -64.25 -46.66
C GLN A 497 -0.81 -64.65 -46.13
N ARG A 498 -0.67 -64.88 -44.83
CA ARG A 498 0.61 -65.12 -44.17
C ARG A 498 0.49 -66.19 -43.09
N ILE A 499 1.58 -66.95 -42.90
CA ILE A 499 1.84 -67.79 -41.74
C ILE A 499 3.09 -67.25 -41.05
N TYR A 500 3.01 -67.11 -39.72
CA TYR A 500 4.10 -66.71 -38.85
C TYR A 500 4.40 -67.80 -37.82
N ILE A 501 5.68 -68.02 -37.54
CA ILE A 501 6.19 -68.97 -36.55
C ILE A 501 7.17 -68.23 -35.64
N ASN A 502 6.98 -68.30 -34.32
CA ASN A 502 7.68 -67.50 -33.31
C ASN A 502 7.77 -66.01 -33.71
N GLY A 503 6.63 -65.49 -34.19
CA GLY A 503 6.45 -64.10 -34.62
C GLY A 503 7.16 -63.72 -35.94
N VAL A 504 7.88 -64.62 -36.58
CA VAL A 504 8.58 -64.37 -37.86
C VAL A 504 7.74 -64.91 -39.01
N GLN A 505 7.58 -64.14 -40.09
CA GLN A 505 6.82 -64.59 -41.27
C GLN A 505 7.58 -65.73 -41.97
N ASP A 506 6.96 -66.90 -42.05
CA ASP A 506 7.55 -68.13 -42.62
C ASP A 506 7.06 -68.41 -44.04
N ALA A 507 5.76 -68.24 -44.30
CA ALA A 507 5.15 -68.42 -45.62
C ALA A 507 4.12 -67.32 -45.92
N ASN A 508 3.98 -66.92 -47.18
CA ASN A 508 2.97 -65.94 -47.59
C ASN A 508 2.53 -66.08 -49.06
N THR A 509 1.34 -65.56 -49.35
CA THR A 509 0.87 -65.19 -50.69
C THR A 509 0.59 -63.68 -50.73
N ASN A 510 0.83 -63.04 -51.87
CA ASN A 510 0.58 -61.59 -52.09
C ASN A 510 -0.32 -61.34 -53.32
N ASN A 511 -1.08 -62.37 -53.72
CA ASN A 511 -1.89 -62.39 -54.94
C ASN A 511 -3.26 -63.08 -54.78
N TRP A 512 -3.70 -63.41 -53.56
CA TRP A 512 -4.96 -64.10 -53.32
C TRP A 512 -6.17 -63.14 -53.36
N THR A 513 -7.25 -63.53 -54.02
CA THR A 513 -8.42 -62.67 -54.30
C THR A 513 -9.76 -63.33 -54.01
N GLY A 514 -9.79 -64.31 -53.11
CA GLY A 514 -11.03 -65.01 -52.72
C GLY A 514 -11.74 -64.36 -51.53
N THR A 515 -12.87 -64.93 -51.17
CA THR A 515 -13.55 -64.71 -49.88
C THR A 515 -13.57 -66.01 -49.09
N LEU A 516 -13.48 -65.93 -47.77
CA LEU A 516 -13.81 -67.04 -46.88
C LEU A 516 -15.33 -67.28 -46.91
N ALA A 517 -15.75 -68.53 -46.81
CA ALA A 517 -17.16 -68.92 -46.90
C ALA A 517 -17.76 -69.07 -45.50
N THR A 518 -18.85 -68.36 -45.21
CA THR A 518 -19.51 -68.41 -43.90
C THR A 518 -20.42 -69.62 -43.76
N ASN A 519 -20.56 -70.13 -42.54
CA ASN A 519 -21.43 -71.26 -42.19
C ASN A 519 -22.22 -70.97 -40.89
N SER A 520 -22.88 -71.99 -40.34
CA SER A 520 -23.62 -71.90 -39.05
C SER A 520 -23.15 -72.92 -38.01
N CYS A 521 -21.94 -73.47 -38.17
CA CYS A 521 -21.37 -74.47 -37.27
C CYS A 521 -20.73 -73.86 -36.00
N PRO A 522 -20.56 -74.68 -34.93
CA PRO A 522 -19.79 -74.28 -33.76
C PRO A 522 -18.30 -74.22 -34.10
N PHE A 523 -17.54 -73.35 -33.43
CA PHE A 523 -16.09 -73.23 -33.57
C PHE A 523 -15.35 -74.23 -32.68
N TYR A 524 -14.20 -74.74 -33.14
CA TYR A 524 -13.43 -75.78 -32.45
C TYR A 524 -11.97 -75.43 -32.19
N ILE A 525 -11.47 -75.85 -31.04
CA ILE A 525 -10.05 -75.80 -30.66
C ILE A 525 -9.58 -77.21 -30.35
N GLY A 526 -8.43 -77.58 -30.91
CA GLY A 526 -7.86 -78.93 -30.83
C GLY A 526 -8.67 -80.00 -31.57
N GLY A 527 -9.58 -79.61 -32.47
CA GLY A 527 -10.53 -80.50 -33.14
C GLY A 527 -11.04 -79.95 -34.46
N ASP A 528 -11.69 -80.81 -35.24
CA ASP A 528 -12.20 -80.49 -36.58
C ASP A 528 -13.64 -80.91 -36.78
N ILE A 529 -14.36 -80.21 -37.65
CA ILE A 529 -15.77 -80.49 -37.99
C ILE A 529 -15.96 -80.53 -39.50
N GLY A 530 -17.00 -81.24 -39.95
CA GLY A 530 -17.46 -81.17 -41.35
C GLY A 530 -18.81 -80.44 -41.47
N THR A 531 -18.89 -79.29 -42.13
CA THR A 531 -20.21 -78.63 -42.42
C THR A 531 -21.11 -79.55 -43.23
N ASN A 532 -20.55 -80.17 -44.28
CA ASN A 532 -21.21 -81.17 -45.13
C ASN A 532 -21.63 -82.44 -44.38
N SER A 533 -21.21 -82.61 -43.12
CA SER A 533 -21.64 -83.68 -42.21
C SER A 533 -22.47 -83.15 -41.02
N GLY A 534 -23.11 -81.99 -41.17
CA GLY A 534 -24.00 -81.41 -40.15
C GLY A 534 -23.26 -80.91 -38.91
N CYS A 535 -22.05 -80.35 -39.08
CA CYS A 535 -21.17 -79.92 -37.99
C CYS A 535 -20.74 -81.08 -37.04
N ALA A 536 -20.71 -82.31 -37.56
CA ALA A 536 -20.16 -83.45 -36.85
C ALA A 536 -18.63 -83.30 -36.67
N LEU A 537 -18.16 -83.61 -35.47
CA LEU A 537 -16.74 -83.67 -35.12
C LEU A 537 -16.06 -84.82 -35.88
N ILE A 538 -14.82 -84.63 -36.34
CA ILE A 538 -14.01 -85.62 -37.06
C ILE A 538 -12.94 -86.19 -36.11
N PRO A 539 -13.17 -87.32 -35.42
CA PRO A 539 -12.32 -87.74 -34.29
C PRO A 539 -10.86 -88.07 -34.66
N GLY A 540 -10.60 -88.41 -35.92
CA GLY A 540 -9.26 -88.69 -36.41
C GLY A 540 -8.35 -87.45 -36.50
N ARG A 541 -8.93 -86.24 -36.47
CA ARG A 541 -8.22 -84.97 -36.64
C ARG A 541 -7.94 -84.20 -35.36
N ASN A 542 -8.31 -84.73 -34.20
CA ASN A 542 -8.08 -84.04 -32.93
C ASN A 542 -6.59 -83.87 -32.60
N PHE A 543 -6.22 -82.71 -32.06
CA PHE A 543 -4.85 -82.37 -31.70
C PHE A 543 -4.26 -83.27 -30.60
N ARG A 544 -2.94 -83.46 -30.62
CA ARG A 544 -2.17 -84.15 -29.60
C ARG A 544 -1.05 -83.26 -29.09
N GLY A 545 -1.22 -82.71 -27.89
CA GLY A 545 -0.32 -81.70 -27.34
C GLY A 545 -1.00 -80.77 -26.33
N MET A 546 -0.47 -79.54 -26.20
CA MET A 546 -1.14 -78.46 -25.47
C MET A 546 -1.36 -77.22 -26.36
N ILE A 547 -2.39 -76.42 -26.03
CA ILE A 547 -2.74 -75.15 -26.70
C ILE A 547 -3.01 -74.07 -25.63
N ASP A 548 -2.53 -72.84 -25.85
CA ASP A 548 -2.64 -71.67 -24.96
C ASP A 548 -2.75 -70.37 -25.80
N GLU A 549 -3.25 -69.26 -25.24
CA GLU A 549 -3.63 -67.97 -25.90
C GLU A 549 -4.21 -68.13 -27.33
N ALA A 550 -5.23 -68.97 -27.50
CA ALA A 550 -5.90 -69.13 -28.80
C ALA A 550 -6.81 -67.92 -29.08
N SER A 551 -6.33 -66.98 -29.90
CA SER A 551 -6.95 -65.68 -30.18
C SER A 551 -7.35 -65.50 -31.65
N ILE A 552 -8.45 -64.76 -31.89
CA ILE A 552 -8.96 -64.48 -33.24
C ILE A 552 -9.33 -63.00 -33.39
N TYR A 553 -9.01 -62.41 -34.54
CA TYR A 553 -9.12 -60.98 -34.85
C TYR A 553 -9.81 -60.76 -36.22
N ASP A 554 -10.54 -59.67 -36.37
CA ASP A 554 -11.24 -59.24 -37.60
C ASP A 554 -10.37 -58.42 -38.56
N TYR A 555 -9.18 -57.96 -38.10
CA TYR A 555 -8.21 -57.23 -38.90
C TYR A 555 -6.99 -58.10 -39.26
N GLU A 556 -6.21 -57.66 -40.24
CA GLU A 556 -4.91 -58.27 -40.56
C GLU A 556 -3.82 -57.68 -39.66
N MET A 557 -3.23 -58.50 -38.78
CA MET A 557 -2.11 -58.09 -37.94
C MET A 557 -0.86 -57.83 -38.76
N THR A 558 -0.20 -56.70 -38.51
CA THR A 558 1.15 -56.45 -39.02
C THR A 558 2.17 -57.39 -38.38
N ALA A 559 3.31 -57.58 -39.02
CA ALA A 559 4.40 -58.39 -38.45
C ALA A 559 4.89 -57.89 -37.08
N ALA A 560 4.74 -56.59 -36.79
CA ALA A 560 5.04 -56.02 -35.48
C ALA A 560 3.99 -56.41 -34.43
N GLU A 561 2.71 -56.42 -34.78
CA GLU A 561 1.62 -56.86 -33.89
C GLU A 561 1.67 -58.38 -33.67
N VAL A 562 2.05 -59.18 -34.66
CA VAL A 562 2.27 -60.63 -34.47
C VAL A 562 3.48 -60.90 -33.57
N GLN A 563 4.57 -60.13 -33.72
CA GLN A 563 5.71 -60.16 -32.78
C GLN A 563 5.30 -59.73 -31.36
N ALA A 564 4.38 -58.77 -31.23
CA ALA A 564 3.88 -58.31 -29.95
C ALA A 564 2.96 -59.36 -29.29
N ALA A 565 1.99 -59.91 -30.02
CA ALA A 565 1.08 -60.95 -29.51
C ALA A 565 1.83 -62.17 -28.99
N MET A 566 2.90 -62.61 -29.67
CA MET A 566 3.81 -63.63 -29.14
C MET A 566 4.38 -63.27 -27.76
N ARG A 567 4.75 -62.00 -27.56
CA ARG A 567 5.44 -61.53 -26.34
C ARG A 567 4.49 -61.14 -25.21
N LEU A 568 3.18 -61.09 -25.46
CA LEU A 568 2.16 -60.86 -24.44
C LEU A 568 1.95 -62.14 -23.62
N GLY A 569 2.70 -62.26 -22.53
CA GLY A 569 2.32 -63.11 -21.41
C GLY A 569 1.30 -62.41 -20.51
N ARG A 570 0.83 -63.13 -19.50
CA ARG A 570 -0.14 -62.68 -18.49
C ARG A 570 0.40 -62.96 -17.08
N GLN A 571 -0.18 -62.35 -16.05
CA GLN A 571 0.11 -62.75 -14.67
C GLN A 571 -0.85 -63.87 -14.21
N CYS A 572 -0.28 -64.88 -13.56
CA CYS A 572 -0.92 -66.17 -13.34
C CYS A 572 -1.16 -66.52 -11.87
N SER A 573 -0.41 -65.93 -10.96
CA SER A 573 -0.80 -65.87 -9.56
C SER A 573 -1.67 -64.62 -9.35
N GLY A 574 -2.88 -64.81 -8.81
CA GLY A 574 -3.59 -63.68 -8.18
C GLY A 574 -2.78 -63.13 -7.00
N THR A 575 -1.96 -63.97 -6.35
CA THR A 575 -1.03 -63.53 -5.32
C THR A 575 0.14 -62.74 -5.93
N PHE A 576 0.26 -61.48 -5.54
CA PHE A 576 1.48 -60.67 -5.69
C PHE A 576 2.26 -60.68 -4.37
N HIS A 577 3.46 -60.09 -4.31
CA HIS A 577 4.30 -60.18 -3.11
C HIS A 577 3.68 -59.44 -1.92
N HIS A 578 3.41 -58.14 -2.06
CA HIS A 578 2.92 -57.32 -0.95
C HIS A 578 2.26 -56.01 -1.43
N ILE A 579 1.54 -55.32 -0.55
CA ILE A 579 1.20 -53.90 -0.75
C ILE A 579 2.31 -53.04 -0.12
N GLU A 580 2.86 -52.08 -0.86
CA GLU A 580 3.67 -50.99 -0.31
C GLU A 580 2.82 -49.71 -0.25
N ILE A 581 2.63 -49.15 0.95
CA ILE A 581 1.96 -47.84 1.11
C ILE A 581 3.04 -46.75 1.24
N VAL A 582 3.28 -45.99 0.19
CA VAL A 582 4.21 -44.86 0.18
C VAL A 582 3.52 -43.61 0.72
N HIS A 583 4.16 -42.92 1.66
CA HIS A 583 3.62 -41.72 2.30
C HIS A 583 4.72 -40.80 2.84
N ASP A 584 4.52 -39.48 2.94
CA ASP A 584 5.51 -38.56 3.53
C ASP A 584 5.66 -38.61 5.08
N GLY A 585 4.98 -39.54 5.76
CA GLY A 585 4.99 -39.66 7.23
C GLY A 585 4.11 -38.66 8.00
N SER A 586 3.37 -37.78 7.32
CA SER A 586 2.47 -36.77 7.92
C SER A 586 0.98 -36.94 7.52
N ALA A 587 0.03 -36.85 8.44
CA ALA A 587 -1.42 -36.85 8.17
C ALA A 587 -2.03 -35.47 8.45
N SER A 588 -3.34 -35.31 8.18
CA SER A 588 -4.15 -34.30 8.89
C SER A 588 -5.54 -34.84 9.21
N VAL A 589 -6.13 -34.33 10.28
CA VAL A 589 -7.53 -34.56 10.65
C VAL A 589 -8.53 -33.89 9.68
N CYS A 590 -8.04 -32.92 8.88
CA CYS A 590 -8.88 -31.94 8.18
C CYS A 590 -8.40 -31.64 6.75
N ALA A 591 -7.12 -31.87 6.42
CA ALA A 591 -6.67 -32.07 5.04
C ALA A 591 -6.63 -33.56 4.76
N SER A 592 -7.26 -33.97 3.67
CA SER A 592 -7.10 -35.32 3.14
C SER A 592 -5.65 -35.51 2.66
N LYS A 593 -4.98 -36.52 3.22
CA LYS A 593 -3.60 -36.85 2.87
C LYS A 593 -3.59 -37.79 1.66
N THR A 594 -2.85 -37.45 0.62
CA THR A 594 -2.58 -38.42 -0.45
C THR A 594 -1.53 -39.43 0.01
N VAL A 595 -1.83 -40.72 -0.15
CA VAL A 595 -0.89 -41.83 -0.08
C VAL A 595 -0.82 -42.52 -1.44
N THR A 596 0.26 -43.23 -1.73
CA THR A 596 0.32 -44.12 -2.89
C THR A 596 0.33 -45.57 -2.42
N LEU A 597 -0.59 -46.38 -2.92
CA LEU A 597 -0.56 -47.83 -2.80
C LEU A 597 0.14 -48.40 -4.03
N LYS A 598 1.11 -49.29 -3.82
CA LYS A 598 1.67 -50.16 -4.87
C LYS A 598 1.30 -51.60 -4.56
N ALA A 599 0.93 -52.37 -5.57
CA ALA A 599 0.86 -53.82 -5.50
C ALA A 599 2.14 -54.40 -6.11
N CYS A 600 3.06 -54.80 -5.24
CA CYS A 600 4.43 -55.17 -5.59
C CYS A 600 4.49 -56.66 -5.98
N LEU A 601 5.09 -56.95 -7.13
CA LEU A 601 5.26 -58.32 -7.63
C LEU A 601 6.46 -59.04 -6.97
N ASP A 602 7.46 -58.26 -6.53
CA ASP A 602 8.70 -58.70 -5.90
C ASP A 602 8.90 -58.07 -4.51
N ALA A 603 9.93 -58.53 -3.79
CA ALA A 603 10.27 -58.03 -2.45
C ALA A 603 10.80 -56.59 -2.43
N GLY A 604 11.39 -56.10 -3.54
CA GLY A 604 11.91 -54.73 -3.66
C GLY A 604 10.92 -53.74 -4.27
N CYS A 605 9.69 -54.18 -4.59
CA CYS A 605 8.70 -53.41 -5.35
C CYS A 605 9.24 -52.80 -6.67
N THR A 606 10.20 -53.49 -7.31
CA THR A 606 10.78 -53.10 -8.60
C THR A 606 9.89 -53.49 -9.78
N VAL A 607 8.97 -54.44 -9.57
CA VAL A 607 7.96 -54.88 -10.53
C VAL A 607 6.57 -54.72 -9.90
N LEU A 608 5.59 -54.32 -10.70
CA LEU A 608 4.25 -53.97 -10.25
C LEU A 608 3.20 -54.92 -10.84
N TYR A 609 2.23 -55.32 -10.01
CA TYR A 609 1.15 -56.23 -10.36
C TYR A 609 0.14 -55.57 -11.33
N PRO A 610 0.04 -55.96 -12.61
CA PRO A 610 -0.79 -55.25 -13.58
C PRO A 610 -2.30 -55.49 -13.40
N GLY A 611 -2.68 -56.56 -12.69
CA GLY A 611 -4.08 -56.95 -12.50
C GLY A 611 -4.86 -56.06 -11.54
N ALA A 612 -6.15 -56.38 -11.37
CA ALA A 612 -7.02 -55.68 -10.44
C ALA A 612 -6.75 -56.05 -8.98
N VAL A 613 -6.74 -55.05 -8.10
CA VAL A 613 -6.54 -55.20 -6.64
C VAL A 613 -7.57 -54.36 -5.89
N SER A 614 -8.13 -54.93 -4.82
CA SER A 614 -8.93 -54.26 -3.82
C SER A 614 -8.18 -54.29 -2.49
N VAL A 615 -7.95 -53.12 -1.89
CA VAL A 615 -7.25 -52.95 -0.60
C VAL A 615 -8.16 -52.23 0.37
N GLN A 616 -8.54 -52.89 1.46
CA GLN A 616 -9.20 -52.24 2.60
C GLN A 616 -8.14 -51.79 3.61
N LEU A 617 -8.06 -50.49 3.85
CA LEU A 617 -7.07 -49.82 4.69
C LEU A 617 -7.31 -50.04 6.19
N SER A 618 -6.29 -49.74 6.98
CA SER A 618 -6.31 -49.70 8.45
C SER A 618 -5.68 -48.39 8.96
N PRO A 619 -6.20 -47.77 10.04
CA PRO A 619 -7.50 -48.04 10.68
C PRO A 619 -8.68 -47.83 9.72
N THR A 620 -9.90 -48.15 10.13
CA THR A 620 -11.12 -47.85 9.35
C THR A 620 -11.65 -46.43 9.63
N GLY A 621 -12.59 -45.97 8.81
CA GLY A 621 -13.17 -44.62 8.86
C GLY A 621 -12.55 -43.62 7.89
N TRP A 622 -11.77 -44.07 6.90
CA TRP A 622 -11.29 -43.20 5.83
C TRP A 622 -12.41 -42.78 4.88
N THR A 623 -12.40 -41.50 4.55
CA THR A 623 -13.20 -40.88 3.49
C THR A 623 -12.27 -40.59 2.30
N PRO A 624 -12.75 -40.78 1.05
CA PRO A 624 -14.12 -41.16 0.67
C PRO A 624 -14.46 -42.65 0.89
N SER A 625 -13.48 -43.51 1.15
CA SER A 625 -13.66 -44.96 1.32
C SER A 625 -12.48 -45.58 2.07
N ASP A 626 -12.76 -46.56 2.94
CA ASP A 626 -11.74 -47.47 3.50
C ASP A 626 -11.15 -48.41 2.44
N THR A 627 -11.90 -48.67 1.35
CA THR A 627 -11.50 -49.60 0.29
C THR A 627 -11.05 -48.84 -0.96
N VAL A 628 -9.81 -49.10 -1.39
CA VAL A 628 -9.19 -48.60 -2.62
C VAL A 628 -9.16 -49.73 -3.65
N ASN A 629 -9.81 -49.54 -4.80
CA ASN A 629 -9.81 -50.49 -5.91
C ASN A 629 -8.96 -49.92 -7.06
N PHE A 630 -8.02 -50.68 -7.60
CA PHE A 630 -7.11 -50.23 -8.65
C PHE A 630 -6.65 -51.35 -9.59
N SER A 631 -5.89 -50.99 -10.63
CA SER A 631 -5.27 -51.88 -11.63
C SER A 631 -3.99 -51.24 -12.15
N GLY A 632 -3.12 -51.98 -12.85
CA GLY A 632 -1.81 -51.45 -13.26
C GLY A 632 -0.80 -51.29 -12.11
N GLY A 633 -1.10 -51.83 -10.93
CA GLY A 633 -0.16 -52.00 -9.82
C GLY A 633 0.12 -50.77 -8.97
N VAL A 634 -0.43 -49.59 -9.29
CA VAL A 634 -0.30 -48.37 -8.46
C VAL A 634 -1.63 -47.62 -8.41
N ALA A 635 -1.96 -47.05 -7.25
CA ALA A 635 -3.00 -46.03 -7.12
C ALA A 635 -2.65 -44.99 -6.06
N THR A 636 -3.07 -43.75 -6.28
CA THR A 636 -3.09 -42.70 -5.26
C THR A 636 -4.45 -42.68 -4.56
N ALA A 637 -4.45 -42.79 -3.24
CA ALA A 637 -5.65 -42.64 -2.42
C ALA A 637 -5.56 -41.34 -1.60
N THR A 638 -6.58 -40.49 -1.70
CA THR A 638 -6.69 -39.24 -0.95
C THR A 638 -7.56 -39.49 0.28
N LEU A 639 -6.92 -39.52 1.44
CA LEU A 639 -7.45 -40.07 2.68
C LEU A 639 -7.67 -38.99 3.74
N SER A 640 -8.92 -38.70 4.06
CA SER A 640 -9.32 -37.92 5.25
C SER A 640 -10.05 -38.81 6.25
N ASN A 641 -9.75 -38.69 7.54
CA ASN A 641 -10.46 -39.42 8.59
C ASN A 641 -10.59 -38.50 9.82
N SER A 642 -11.82 -38.08 10.11
CA SER A 642 -12.11 -37.14 11.20
C SER A 642 -12.18 -37.81 12.58
N ALA A 643 -12.07 -39.14 12.64
CA ALA A 643 -11.95 -39.91 13.87
C ALA A 643 -10.48 -40.14 14.30
N LEU A 644 -9.49 -39.63 13.54
CA LEU A 644 -8.08 -39.67 13.92
C LEU A 644 -7.80 -38.77 15.12
N THR A 645 -7.90 -39.38 16.31
CA THR A 645 -7.71 -38.74 17.62
C THR A 645 -6.34 -39.03 18.25
N ALA A 646 -5.54 -39.89 17.62
CA ALA A 646 -4.19 -40.22 18.06
C ALA A 646 -3.15 -39.27 17.42
N PRO A 647 -2.07 -38.89 18.15
CA PRO A 647 -1.02 -38.00 17.61
C PRO A 647 -0.24 -38.65 16.45
N SER A 648 -0.24 -39.97 16.39
CA SER A 648 0.26 -40.75 15.26
C SER A 648 -0.66 -41.94 14.99
N VAL A 649 -0.83 -42.30 13.72
CA VAL A 649 -1.75 -43.32 13.24
C VAL A 649 -0.94 -44.30 12.38
N MET A 650 -0.93 -45.57 12.76
CA MET A 650 -0.29 -46.61 11.95
C MET A 650 -1.19 -46.97 10.78
N LEU A 651 -0.75 -46.67 9.57
CA LEU A 651 -1.38 -47.18 8.35
C LEU A 651 -1.20 -48.69 8.23
N GLY A 652 -2.10 -49.31 7.48
CA GLY A 652 -1.98 -50.71 7.11
C GLY A 652 -3.18 -51.15 6.27
N THR A 653 -3.47 -52.44 6.32
CA THR A 653 -4.55 -53.07 5.57
C THR A 653 -5.24 -54.12 6.41
N VAL A 654 -6.58 -54.11 6.45
CA VAL A 654 -7.39 -55.14 7.14
C VAL A 654 -7.84 -56.26 6.21
N GLY A 655 -7.85 -56.02 4.89
CA GLY A 655 -8.20 -57.01 3.88
C GLY A 655 -7.64 -56.63 2.50
N ILE A 656 -7.21 -57.62 1.72
CA ILE A 656 -6.66 -57.42 0.37
C ILE A 656 -7.17 -58.56 -0.52
N THR A 657 -7.71 -58.22 -1.69
CA THR A 657 -8.19 -59.18 -2.69
C THR A 657 -7.63 -58.82 -4.07
N PRO A 658 -6.95 -59.73 -4.79
CA PRO A 658 -6.45 -61.04 -4.31
C PRO A 658 -5.40 -60.89 -3.21
N ALA A 659 -5.27 -61.89 -2.34
CA ALA A 659 -4.38 -61.82 -1.18
C ALA A 659 -2.89 -61.87 -1.57
N PRO A 660 -2.01 -61.06 -0.96
CA PRO A 660 -0.57 -61.11 -1.22
C PRO A 660 0.11 -62.29 -0.52
N SER A 661 1.31 -62.67 -0.97
CA SER A 661 2.14 -63.72 -0.36
C SER A 661 3.00 -63.23 0.82
N SER A 662 2.96 -61.95 1.16
CA SER A 662 3.62 -61.34 2.33
C SER A 662 2.83 -60.14 2.86
N PRO A 663 3.04 -59.73 4.13
CA PRO A 663 2.33 -58.59 4.72
C PRO A 663 2.57 -57.27 4.00
N THR A 664 1.61 -56.36 4.12
CA THR A 664 1.76 -54.94 3.74
C THR A 664 2.96 -54.32 4.44
N VAL A 665 3.72 -53.50 3.71
CA VAL A 665 4.73 -52.58 4.25
C VAL A 665 4.34 -51.15 3.93
N CYS A 666 4.97 -50.18 4.57
CA CYS A 666 4.83 -48.77 4.21
C CYS A 666 6.21 -48.12 4.13
N TYR A 667 6.38 -47.16 3.23
CA TYR A 667 7.64 -46.44 3.04
C TYR A 667 7.41 -44.95 3.27
N ASN A 668 8.08 -44.39 4.28
CA ASN A 668 7.84 -43.01 4.73
C ASN A 668 8.58 -41.92 3.91
N GLY A 669 9.17 -42.30 2.77
CA GLY A 669 10.08 -41.46 1.98
C GLY A 669 11.56 -41.63 2.37
N SER A 670 11.87 -42.24 3.52
CA SER A 670 13.25 -42.46 4.00
C SER A 670 13.50 -43.85 4.62
N THR A 671 12.49 -44.44 5.28
CA THR A 671 12.55 -45.74 5.95
C THR A 671 11.25 -46.51 5.78
N TYR A 672 11.30 -47.83 5.94
CA TYR A 672 10.11 -48.67 6.04
C TYR A 672 9.44 -48.47 7.42
N ASP A 673 8.37 -47.69 7.43
CA ASP A 673 7.60 -47.28 8.61
C ASP A 673 6.19 -46.87 8.15
N CYS A 674 5.16 -47.38 8.84
CA CYS A 674 3.74 -47.12 8.58
C CYS A 674 3.14 -45.97 9.40
N THR A 675 3.96 -45.25 10.16
CA THR A 675 3.50 -44.19 11.06
C THR A 675 3.17 -42.91 10.30
N LEU A 676 1.89 -42.52 10.30
CA LEU A 676 1.47 -41.16 9.97
C LEU A 676 1.43 -40.31 11.24
N ASN A 677 2.30 -39.32 11.34
CA ASN A 677 2.25 -38.30 12.39
C ASN A 677 1.19 -37.26 12.01
N VAL A 678 0.17 -37.03 12.83
CA VAL A 678 -0.96 -36.18 12.43
C VAL A 678 -0.55 -34.70 12.55
N ALA A 679 -0.01 -34.18 11.44
CA ALA A 679 0.06 -32.74 11.19
C ALA A 679 -1.36 -32.18 11.05
N SER A 680 -1.47 -30.86 10.90
CA SER A 680 -2.65 -30.19 11.45
C SER A 680 -3.20 -29.17 10.44
N SER A 681 -2.56 -28.00 10.30
CA SER A 681 -2.14 -27.44 9.00
C SER A 681 -3.16 -27.04 7.90
N SER A 682 -4.48 -27.22 8.06
CA SER A 682 -5.46 -27.22 6.94
C SER A 682 -6.86 -26.64 7.26
N CYS A 683 -7.16 -25.39 6.89
CA CYS A 683 -8.49 -24.78 7.04
C CYS A 683 -8.67 -23.46 6.26
N LEU A 684 -9.92 -23.00 6.07
CA LEU A 684 -10.19 -21.58 5.82
C LEU A 684 -10.08 -20.80 7.14
N ALA A 685 -9.35 -19.67 7.12
CA ALA A 685 -9.26 -18.66 8.18
C ALA A 685 -10.48 -17.70 8.25
N ASP A 686 -10.94 -17.32 9.44
CA ASP A 686 -11.61 -16.03 9.70
C ASP A 686 -11.30 -15.58 11.14
N ALA A 687 -11.53 -14.31 11.48
CA ALA A 687 -11.42 -13.81 12.85
C ALA A 687 -12.63 -12.94 13.19
N VAL A 688 -13.35 -13.33 14.24
CA VAL A 688 -14.64 -12.73 14.65
C VAL A 688 -14.65 -12.42 16.15
N GLU A 689 -15.67 -11.70 16.62
CA GLU A 689 -15.91 -11.51 18.05
C GLU A 689 -16.10 -12.85 18.77
N VAL A 690 -15.70 -12.93 20.05
CA VAL A 690 -15.73 -14.20 20.80
C VAL A 690 -17.15 -14.78 20.87
N GLY A 691 -17.31 -16.01 20.39
CA GLY A 691 -18.59 -16.72 20.28
C GLY A 691 -19.43 -16.40 19.03
N ALA A 692 -19.03 -15.44 18.18
CA ALA A 692 -19.78 -15.06 16.99
C ALA A 692 -19.67 -16.07 15.83
N SER A 693 -20.63 -16.05 14.90
CA SER A 693 -20.62 -16.88 13.69
C SER A 693 -19.50 -16.48 12.71
N PRO A 694 -19.09 -17.36 11.77
CA PRO A 694 -18.28 -16.96 10.62
C PRO A 694 -18.80 -15.72 9.89
N TYR A 695 -17.88 -14.89 9.44
CA TYR A 695 -18.10 -13.68 8.65
C TYR A 695 -18.95 -12.58 9.30
N THR A 696 -19.04 -12.53 10.63
CA THR A 696 -19.57 -11.36 11.34
C THR A 696 -18.51 -10.27 11.46
N ASN A 697 -18.90 -9.01 11.22
CA ASN A 697 -18.05 -7.84 11.41
C ASN A 697 -17.36 -7.81 12.79
N LEU A 698 -16.16 -7.23 12.81
CA LEU A 698 -15.40 -6.91 14.00
C LEU A 698 -15.79 -5.55 14.55
N TYR A 699 -15.91 -5.48 15.87
CA TYR A 699 -16.21 -4.25 16.57
C TYR A 699 -14.97 -3.37 16.69
N THR A 700 -15.14 -2.05 16.61
CA THR A 700 -14.08 -1.05 16.89
C THR A 700 -13.31 -1.43 18.15
N LYS A 701 -11.98 -1.32 18.13
CA LYS A 701 -11.09 -1.60 19.26
C LYS A 701 -10.40 -0.33 19.76
N LEU A 702 -9.71 -0.42 20.91
CA LEU A 702 -8.95 0.69 21.49
C LEU A 702 -7.44 0.45 21.36
N ALA A 703 -6.70 1.46 20.91
CA ALA A 703 -5.25 1.43 20.87
C ALA A 703 -4.67 1.28 22.29
N GLY A 704 -3.61 0.48 22.41
CA GLY A 704 -2.99 0.11 23.69
C GLY A 704 -3.78 -0.91 24.53
N THR A 705 -5.02 -1.23 24.16
CA THR A 705 -5.89 -2.16 24.91
C THR A 705 -5.87 -3.55 24.27
N ALA A 706 -5.73 -4.58 25.10
CA ALA A 706 -5.84 -5.97 24.66
C ALA A 706 -7.31 -6.36 24.43
N PHE A 707 -7.60 -7.01 23.31
CA PHE A 707 -8.93 -7.50 22.96
C PHE A 707 -8.87 -8.96 22.50
N ASN A 708 -9.94 -9.71 22.80
CA ASN A 708 -10.04 -11.10 22.40
C ASN A 708 -10.86 -11.24 21.12
N LEU A 709 -10.42 -12.07 20.19
CA LEU A 709 -11.14 -12.50 18.99
C LEU A 709 -11.07 -14.03 18.90
N ASP A 710 -12.09 -14.65 18.32
CA ASP A 710 -12.00 -16.05 17.92
C ASP A 710 -11.46 -16.14 16.49
N VAL A 711 -10.28 -16.75 16.33
CA VAL A 711 -9.87 -17.27 15.01
C VAL A 711 -10.69 -18.52 14.75
N LEU A 712 -11.36 -18.57 13.61
CA LEU A 712 -12.20 -19.69 13.20
C LEU A 712 -11.53 -20.47 12.09
N ALA A 713 -11.34 -21.75 12.35
CA ALA A 713 -11.22 -22.75 11.31
C ALA A 713 -12.60 -22.95 10.67
N ILE A 714 -12.68 -22.77 9.36
CA ILE A 714 -13.91 -22.82 8.58
C ILE A 714 -13.83 -23.92 7.52
N ASP A 715 -14.99 -24.53 7.26
CA ASP A 715 -15.28 -25.37 6.10
C ASP A 715 -16.74 -25.13 5.67
N ALA A 716 -16.99 -25.13 4.35
CA ALA A 716 -18.28 -24.80 3.73
C ALA A 716 -18.98 -23.50 4.25
N GLY A 717 -18.24 -22.58 4.87
CA GLY A 717 -18.78 -21.36 5.50
C GLY A 717 -19.31 -21.55 6.93
N ALA A 718 -19.23 -22.75 7.50
CA ALA A 718 -19.46 -23.03 8.91
C ALA A 718 -18.12 -23.20 9.66
N VAL A 719 -18.16 -23.20 10.99
CA VAL A 719 -16.97 -23.56 11.79
C VAL A 719 -16.65 -25.04 11.57
N ASN A 720 -15.41 -25.35 11.17
CA ASN A 720 -14.96 -26.73 10.99
C ASN A 720 -14.65 -27.35 12.37
N THR A 721 -15.66 -27.98 12.97
CA THR A 721 -15.59 -28.54 14.31
C THR A 721 -14.65 -29.75 14.47
N VAL A 722 -14.09 -30.27 13.38
CA VAL A 722 -13.08 -31.35 13.39
C VAL A 722 -11.66 -30.85 13.09
N TYR A 723 -11.47 -29.55 12.88
CA TYR A 723 -10.12 -29.01 12.69
C TYR A 723 -9.27 -29.09 13.96
N THR A 724 -8.05 -29.59 13.80
CA THR A 724 -6.95 -29.32 14.72
C THR A 724 -5.77 -28.78 13.92
N GLY A 725 -5.10 -27.76 14.45
CA GLY A 725 -3.82 -27.32 13.92
C GLY A 725 -3.41 -25.87 14.06
N THR A 726 -2.22 -25.59 13.56
CA THR A 726 -1.54 -24.30 13.75
C THR A 726 -1.75 -23.37 12.56
N MET A 727 -2.35 -22.22 12.83
CA MET A 727 -2.36 -21.03 11.99
C MET A 727 -1.41 -19.98 12.57
N HIS A 728 -1.20 -18.87 11.87
CA HIS A 728 -0.65 -17.65 12.47
C HIS A 728 -1.59 -16.46 12.24
N ALA A 729 -1.72 -15.54 13.20
CA ALA A 729 -2.60 -14.37 13.09
C ALA A 729 -1.89 -13.07 13.47
N ASP A 730 -1.95 -12.05 12.61
CA ASP A 730 -1.51 -10.67 12.85
C ASP A 730 -2.59 -9.65 12.48
N LEU A 731 -2.43 -8.43 12.98
CA LEU A 731 -3.16 -7.25 12.52
C LEU A 731 -2.40 -6.61 11.36
N VAL A 732 -3.10 -6.18 10.32
CA VAL A 732 -2.52 -5.47 9.16
C VAL A 732 -3.25 -4.17 8.84
N ASP A 733 -2.53 -3.25 8.21
CA ASP A 733 -3.11 -2.06 7.59
C ASP A 733 -3.89 -2.46 6.33
N ALA A 734 -5.22 -2.36 6.39
CA ALA A 734 -6.09 -2.81 5.31
C ALA A 734 -6.07 -1.90 4.07
N ASP A 735 -5.49 -0.69 4.15
CA ASP A 735 -5.24 0.14 2.97
C ASP A 735 -4.02 -0.37 2.17
N THR A 736 -3.16 -1.20 2.78
CA THR A 736 -2.18 -2.04 2.06
C THR A 736 -2.74 -3.40 1.61
N GLY A 737 -4.04 -3.61 1.79
CA GLY A 737 -4.72 -4.89 1.54
C GLY A 737 -4.41 -5.95 2.59
N CYS A 738 -4.78 -7.20 2.33
CA CYS A 738 -4.52 -8.35 3.21
C CYS A 738 -3.80 -9.45 2.42
N THR A 739 -2.48 -9.37 2.35
CA THR A 739 -1.59 -10.26 1.57
C THR A 739 -0.27 -10.46 2.33
N ALA A 740 0.69 -11.18 1.74
CA ALA A 740 2.06 -11.25 2.25
C ALA A 740 2.77 -9.87 2.35
N GLY A 741 2.40 -8.91 1.49
CA GLY A 741 3.02 -7.59 1.42
C GLY A 741 2.42 -6.53 2.35
N SER A 742 1.34 -6.84 3.07
CA SER A 742 0.64 -5.86 3.93
C SER A 742 1.48 -5.45 5.14
N THR A 743 1.43 -4.16 5.49
CA THR A 743 2.07 -3.60 6.68
C THR A 743 1.49 -4.24 7.95
N ALA A 744 2.30 -5.00 8.68
CA ALA A 744 1.90 -5.62 9.94
C ALA A 744 1.90 -4.59 11.07
N LEU A 745 0.80 -4.54 11.83
CA LEU A 745 0.59 -3.64 12.97
C LEU A 745 1.03 -4.26 14.30
N ASN A 746 1.14 -5.59 14.34
CA ASN A 746 1.76 -6.36 15.41
C ASN A 746 2.48 -7.60 14.85
N ALA A 747 3.15 -8.36 15.72
CA ALA A 747 3.80 -9.61 15.34
C ALA A 747 2.79 -10.77 15.25
N ALA A 748 2.94 -11.63 14.24
CA ALA A 748 2.09 -12.79 14.02
C ALA A 748 2.15 -13.79 15.20
N GLN A 749 1.02 -13.99 15.86
CA GLN A 749 0.84 -14.98 16.92
C GLN A 749 0.64 -16.36 16.30
N SER A 750 1.17 -17.42 16.92
CA SER A 750 0.90 -18.81 16.49
C SER A 750 -0.35 -19.33 17.19
N VAL A 751 -1.37 -19.73 16.42
CA VAL A 751 -2.71 -20.07 16.91
C VAL A 751 -2.93 -21.56 16.71
N HIS A 752 -2.90 -22.33 17.81
CA HIS A 752 -3.02 -23.79 17.77
C HIS A 752 -4.40 -24.27 18.23
N PHE A 753 -5.09 -24.97 17.34
CA PHE A 753 -6.40 -25.58 17.56
C PHE A 753 -6.22 -27.07 17.92
N ALA A 754 -6.85 -27.53 18.99
CA ALA A 754 -7.01 -28.94 19.36
C ALA A 754 -8.47 -29.38 19.11
N ALA A 755 -8.75 -30.69 19.15
CA ALA A 755 -10.09 -31.20 18.86
C ALA A 755 -11.18 -30.65 19.82
N ALA A 756 -10.79 -30.33 21.06
CA ALA A 756 -11.67 -29.71 22.05
C ALA A 756 -11.98 -28.22 21.77
N ASP A 757 -11.20 -27.55 20.91
CA ASP A 757 -11.48 -26.18 20.48
C ASP A 757 -12.58 -26.13 19.39
N LEU A 758 -12.97 -27.29 18.82
CA LEU A 758 -14.05 -27.43 17.83
C LEU A 758 -13.96 -26.38 16.70
N GLY A 759 -12.76 -26.17 16.15
CA GLY A 759 -12.53 -25.21 15.07
C GLY A 759 -12.59 -23.72 15.48
N ARG A 760 -12.60 -23.40 16.78
CA ARG A 760 -12.68 -22.02 17.30
C ARG A 760 -11.62 -21.75 18.36
N LYS A 761 -10.69 -20.85 18.09
CA LYS A 761 -9.62 -20.50 19.03
C LYS A 761 -9.61 -19.02 19.39
N THR A 762 -9.98 -18.70 20.63
CA THR A 762 -9.83 -17.36 21.17
C THR A 762 -8.35 -16.99 21.28
N ILE A 763 -7.97 -15.87 20.67
CA ILE A 763 -6.66 -15.23 20.78
C ILE A 763 -6.79 -13.84 21.39
N THR A 764 -5.72 -13.32 21.98
CA THR A 764 -5.68 -11.96 22.53
C THR A 764 -4.74 -11.09 21.69
N MET A 765 -5.29 -10.11 20.99
CA MET A 765 -4.54 -9.16 20.17
C MET A 765 -4.45 -7.79 20.84
N THR A 766 -3.41 -7.04 20.48
CA THR A 766 -3.21 -5.63 20.87
C THR A 766 -2.53 -4.92 19.70
N SER A 767 -2.93 -3.67 19.44
CA SER A 767 -2.14 -2.72 18.66
C SER A 767 -1.72 -1.57 19.59
N PRO A 768 -0.43 -1.20 19.68
CA PRO A 768 0.01 -0.06 20.50
C PRO A 768 -0.36 1.29 19.90
N VAL A 769 -0.75 1.30 18.63
CA VAL A 769 -1.06 2.48 17.80
C VAL A 769 -2.50 2.44 17.30
N ALA A 770 -3.07 3.60 17.01
CA ALA A 770 -4.40 3.71 16.43
C ALA A 770 -4.36 3.47 14.91
N HIS A 771 -5.40 2.86 14.34
CA HIS A 771 -5.51 2.65 12.89
C HIS A 771 -6.95 2.86 12.44
N ARG A 772 -7.13 3.64 11.38
CA ARG A 772 -8.45 3.95 10.80
C ARG A 772 -9.09 2.72 10.13
N ARG A 773 -8.28 1.76 9.67
CA ARG A 773 -8.68 0.59 8.89
C ARG A 773 -7.77 -0.61 9.18
N ALA A 774 -7.92 -1.21 10.36
CA ALA A 774 -7.26 -2.48 10.67
C ALA A 774 -8.04 -3.66 10.06
N GLN A 775 -7.33 -4.75 9.77
CA GLN A 775 -7.92 -6.04 9.40
C GLN A 775 -7.08 -7.13 10.07
N VAL A 776 -7.71 -8.24 10.49
CA VAL A 776 -6.94 -9.42 10.93
C VAL A 776 -6.50 -10.19 9.70
N ARG A 777 -5.22 -10.56 9.62
CA ARG A 777 -4.66 -11.46 8.62
C ARG A 777 -4.31 -12.78 9.30
N ILE A 778 -4.72 -13.89 8.68
CA ILE A 778 -4.52 -15.25 9.19
C ILE A 778 -3.77 -16.05 8.13
N ARG A 779 -2.68 -16.69 8.51
CA ARG A 779 -1.78 -17.40 7.60
C ARG A 779 -1.77 -18.90 7.90
N LEU A 780 -1.82 -19.70 6.83
CA LEU A 780 -1.76 -21.15 6.87
C LEU A 780 -0.76 -21.65 5.82
N GLY A 781 0.44 -22.06 6.24
CA GLY A 781 1.54 -22.39 5.34
C GLY A 781 1.95 -21.18 4.48
N SER A 782 1.57 -21.19 3.20
CA SER A 782 1.73 -20.07 2.26
C SER A 782 0.43 -19.30 1.95
N GLN A 783 -0.72 -19.78 2.43
CA GLN A 783 -2.02 -19.18 2.21
C GLN A 783 -2.31 -18.08 3.23
N TYR A 784 -3.13 -17.10 2.81
CA TYR A 784 -3.60 -16.00 3.65
C TYR A 784 -5.12 -15.90 3.54
N ALA A 785 -5.76 -15.72 4.70
CA ALA A 785 -7.16 -15.39 4.89
C ALA A 785 -7.24 -14.14 5.79
N CYS A 786 -8.43 -13.56 5.94
CA CYS A 786 -8.60 -12.26 6.60
C CYS A 786 -9.92 -12.23 7.38
N SER A 787 -10.04 -11.36 8.39
CA SER A 787 -11.36 -11.01 8.94
C SER A 787 -12.26 -10.48 7.83
N ALA A 788 -13.55 -10.83 7.85
CA ALA A 788 -14.50 -10.50 6.79
C ALA A 788 -14.60 -8.98 6.47
N ASP A 789 -14.35 -8.13 7.47
CA ASP A 789 -14.44 -6.68 7.41
C ASP A 789 -13.14 -5.97 7.83
N ARG A 790 -13.22 -4.64 7.88
CA ARG A 790 -12.16 -3.72 8.32
C ARG A 790 -12.74 -2.85 9.43
N PHE A 791 -12.06 -2.80 10.57
CA PHE A 791 -12.51 -2.11 11.78
C PHE A 791 -11.52 -1.03 12.20
N ALA A 792 -11.96 -0.02 12.94
CA ALA A 792 -11.05 0.97 13.50
C ALA A 792 -10.45 0.49 14.83
N ILE A 793 -9.18 0.82 15.05
CA ILE A 793 -8.52 0.79 16.35
C ILE A 793 -8.35 2.25 16.77
N ARG A 794 -9.30 2.81 17.52
CA ARG A 794 -9.29 4.24 17.86
C ARG A 794 -8.45 4.54 19.12
N PRO A 795 -7.98 5.78 19.31
CA PRO A 795 -7.45 6.23 20.60
C PRO A 795 -8.49 6.08 21.71
N THR A 796 -8.02 5.94 22.96
CA THR A 796 -8.86 6.02 24.16
C THR A 796 -9.32 7.45 24.44
N GLY A 797 -8.62 8.47 23.94
CA GLY A 797 -9.00 9.86 24.12
C GLY A 797 -8.00 10.84 23.51
N LEU A 798 -8.23 12.13 23.76
CA LEU A 798 -7.38 13.25 23.32
C LEU A 798 -6.86 14.03 24.54
N THR A 799 -5.54 14.20 24.63
CA THR A 799 -4.92 15.14 25.58
C THR A 799 -4.87 16.53 24.95
N ILE A 800 -5.51 17.51 25.58
CA ILE A 800 -5.59 18.88 25.06
C ILE A 800 -4.62 19.79 25.80
N ALA A 801 -3.84 20.55 25.03
CA ALA A 801 -2.88 21.54 25.51
C ALA A 801 -3.05 22.88 24.77
N SER A 802 -2.46 23.94 25.33
CA SER A 802 -2.41 25.27 24.74
C SER A 802 -1.04 25.90 24.95
N ASN A 803 -0.72 26.95 24.17
CA ASN A 803 0.37 27.86 24.49
C ASN A 803 0.00 28.91 25.57
N MET A 804 -1.28 28.95 25.98
CA MET A 804 -1.76 29.73 27.11
C MET A 804 -1.45 29.05 28.46
N ASN A 805 -1.36 29.82 29.54
CA ASN A 805 -1.07 29.33 30.88
C ASN A 805 -2.13 28.29 31.31
N ALA A 806 -1.68 27.11 31.70
CA ALA A 806 -2.51 26.07 32.28
C ALA A 806 -2.58 26.24 33.81
N ASN A 807 -3.78 26.44 34.36
CA ASN A 807 -4.03 26.52 35.79
C ASN A 807 -5.06 25.46 36.21
N ALA A 808 -4.76 24.65 37.23
CA ALA A 808 -5.65 23.56 37.64
C ALA A 808 -6.99 24.04 38.24
N ALA A 809 -7.00 25.19 38.93
CA ALA A 809 -8.18 25.75 39.59
C ALA A 809 -8.90 26.82 38.74
N GLY A 810 -8.18 27.47 37.81
CA GLY A 810 -8.68 28.62 37.05
C GLY A 810 -8.78 29.90 37.87
N THR A 811 -8.11 29.97 39.04
CA THR A 811 -8.27 31.07 40.01
C THR A 811 -7.09 32.04 40.08
N ASP A 812 -5.96 31.72 39.45
CA ASP A 812 -4.77 32.58 39.48
C ASP A 812 -4.94 33.79 38.56
N ALA A 813 -5.39 34.90 39.12
CA ALA A 813 -5.56 36.15 38.41
C ALA A 813 -4.26 36.96 38.25
N ALA A 814 -3.07 36.41 38.58
CA ALA A 814 -1.77 37.08 38.45
C ALA A 814 -0.84 36.43 37.40
N ALA A 815 -0.99 35.13 37.10
CA ALA A 815 -0.16 34.38 36.16
C ALA A 815 0.01 35.05 34.77
N MET A 816 1.23 35.49 34.46
CA MET A 816 1.66 36.04 33.18
C MET A 816 2.31 34.95 32.30
N PRO A 817 2.30 35.06 30.95
CA PRO A 817 1.72 36.13 30.14
C PRO A 817 0.19 36.13 30.12
N THR A 818 -0.39 37.26 29.73
CA THR A 818 -1.83 37.45 29.49
C THR A 818 -2.13 37.48 28.00
N LEU A 819 -3.41 37.32 27.63
CA LEU A 819 -3.90 37.56 26.27
C LEU A 819 -5.24 38.31 26.31
N ALA A 820 -5.43 39.28 25.42
CA ALA A 820 -6.70 39.99 25.29
C ALA A 820 -7.83 39.05 24.82
N ALA A 821 -9.00 39.16 25.44
CA ALA A 821 -10.17 38.36 25.10
C ALA A 821 -10.58 38.57 23.64
N GLY A 822 -10.65 37.48 22.88
CA GLY A 822 -10.89 37.45 21.43
C GLY A 822 -9.64 37.38 20.55
N ASN A 823 -8.43 37.51 21.09
CA ASN A 823 -7.20 37.35 20.30
C ASN A 823 -6.87 35.86 20.05
N ALA A 824 -6.12 35.60 18.98
CA ALA A 824 -5.77 34.25 18.55
C ALA A 824 -4.71 33.59 19.43
N PHE A 825 -4.90 32.30 19.71
CA PHE A 825 -3.97 31.41 20.40
C PHE A 825 -3.99 29.99 19.79
N THR A 826 -3.09 29.13 20.27
CA THR A 826 -2.93 27.76 19.79
C THR A 826 -3.58 26.75 20.74
N LEU A 827 -4.32 25.80 20.17
CA LEU A 827 -4.66 24.54 20.82
C LEU A 827 -4.00 23.37 20.10
N THR A 828 -3.67 22.34 20.88
CA THR A 828 -3.10 21.09 20.39
C THR A 828 -3.87 19.93 21.01
N ALA A 829 -4.34 19.02 20.18
CA ALA A 829 -5.06 17.81 20.58
C ALA A 829 -4.18 16.60 20.22
N THR A 830 -3.78 15.84 21.24
CA THR A 830 -2.83 14.72 21.11
C THR A 830 -3.54 13.41 21.42
N GLY A 831 -3.69 12.55 20.42
CA GLY A 831 -4.10 11.16 20.58
C GLY A 831 -2.91 10.25 20.85
N VAL A 832 -2.90 9.07 20.23
CA VAL A 832 -1.73 8.18 20.16
C VAL A 832 -1.18 8.17 18.73
N ALA A 833 0.07 7.71 18.54
CA ALA A 833 0.59 7.47 17.20
C ALA A 833 -0.33 6.53 16.39
N GLY A 834 -0.37 6.75 15.07
CA GLY A 834 -1.33 6.18 14.15
C GLY A 834 -2.67 6.94 14.05
N TYR A 835 -2.96 7.88 14.97
CA TYR A 835 -4.12 8.78 14.83
C TYR A 835 -3.88 9.84 13.74
N ASP A 836 -4.77 9.89 12.75
CA ASP A 836 -4.73 10.74 11.56
C ASP A 836 -6.04 11.55 11.33
N GLY A 837 -6.94 11.56 12.33
CA GLY A 837 -8.24 12.24 12.27
C GLY A 837 -8.18 13.74 12.55
N THR A 838 -9.34 14.40 12.60
CA THR A 838 -9.46 15.86 12.75
C THR A 838 -10.40 16.18 13.91
N PRO A 839 -9.88 16.60 15.08
CA PRO A 839 -10.70 16.94 16.24
C PRO A 839 -11.59 18.17 16.02
N THR A 840 -12.71 18.20 16.74
CA THR A 840 -13.75 19.24 16.72
C THR A 840 -14.09 19.68 18.14
N ILE A 841 -14.61 20.90 18.32
CA ILE A 841 -14.99 21.43 19.65
C ILE A 841 -16.49 21.25 19.90
N VAL A 842 -16.84 20.66 21.03
CA VAL A 842 -18.23 20.58 21.53
C VAL A 842 -18.49 21.82 22.39
N ALA A 843 -19.12 22.84 21.81
CA ALA A 843 -19.30 24.14 22.46
C ALA A 843 -19.99 24.08 23.84
N GLY A 844 -20.96 23.16 24.03
CA GLY A 844 -21.64 22.95 25.31
C GLY A 844 -20.77 22.35 26.43
N ASN A 845 -19.60 21.81 26.07
CA ASN A 845 -18.61 21.24 27.00
C ASN A 845 -17.40 22.19 27.20
N VAL A 846 -17.46 23.44 26.71
CA VAL A 846 -16.54 24.51 27.14
C VAL A 846 -17.09 25.10 28.44
N ALA A 847 -16.22 25.34 29.44
CA ALA A 847 -16.62 25.90 30.72
C ALA A 847 -15.63 26.98 31.21
N ALA A 848 -16.14 28.13 31.64
CA ALA A 848 -15.33 29.14 32.31
C ALA A 848 -14.92 28.74 33.74
N HIS A 849 -13.98 29.48 34.31
CA HIS A 849 -13.46 29.30 35.67
C HIS A 849 -14.54 29.40 36.77
N GLY A 850 -14.19 28.90 37.97
CA GLY A 850 -15.04 29.09 39.15
C GLY A 850 -15.23 30.58 39.45
N GLY A 851 -16.48 31.00 39.65
CA GLY A 851 -16.84 32.41 39.86
C GLY A 851 -16.99 33.25 38.59
N ALA A 852 -16.90 32.65 37.40
CA ALA A 852 -17.30 33.29 36.15
C ALA A 852 -18.81 33.62 36.14
N ALA A 853 -19.17 34.75 35.54
CA ALA A 853 -20.56 35.15 35.28
C ALA A 853 -21.09 34.54 33.97
N ALA A 854 -20.21 34.32 32.99
CA ALA A 854 -20.55 33.74 31.69
C ALA A 854 -19.44 32.78 31.20
N THR A 855 -19.80 31.86 30.31
CA THR A 855 -18.81 31.14 29.49
C THR A 855 -18.72 31.82 28.13
N GLY A 856 -17.54 32.35 27.79
CA GLY A 856 -17.30 33.01 26.52
C GLY A 856 -17.36 32.05 25.33
N THR A 857 -17.66 32.61 24.16
CA THR A 857 -17.57 31.87 22.89
C THR A 857 -16.12 31.51 22.60
N LEU A 858 -15.89 30.24 22.23
CA LEU A 858 -14.62 29.74 21.71
C LEU A 858 -14.78 29.44 20.22
N THR A 859 -13.93 30.03 19.38
CA THR A 859 -13.88 29.78 17.92
C THR A 859 -12.52 29.22 17.53
N GLY A 860 -12.40 28.66 16.31
CA GLY A 860 -11.18 28.07 15.75
C GLY A 860 -11.39 26.62 15.27
N SER A 861 -10.36 25.99 14.70
CA SER A 861 -10.40 24.59 14.24
C SER A 861 -9.02 23.94 14.27
N PHE A 862 -8.99 22.60 14.37
CA PHE A 862 -7.76 21.81 14.31
C PHE A 862 -7.43 21.38 12.87
N SER A 863 -6.15 21.15 12.58
CA SER A 863 -5.70 20.36 11.45
C SER A 863 -6.10 18.89 11.60
N ALA A 864 -5.95 18.09 10.54
CA ALA A 864 -5.78 16.65 10.69
C ALA A 864 -4.52 16.35 11.54
N ALA A 865 -4.53 15.23 12.25
CA ALA A 865 -3.41 14.76 13.06
C ALA A 865 -2.28 14.19 12.20
N ASN A 866 -1.04 14.39 12.65
CA ASN A 866 0.12 13.71 12.05
C ASN A 866 0.16 12.24 12.53
N PRO A 867 0.01 11.23 11.65
CA PRO A 867 -0.02 9.82 12.05
C PRO A 867 1.26 9.35 12.76
N ALA A 868 2.41 9.99 12.56
CA ALA A 868 3.63 9.62 13.29
C ALA A 868 3.60 9.99 14.79
N THR A 869 2.75 10.93 15.20
CA THR A 869 2.72 11.48 16.57
C THR A 869 1.33 11.51 17.22
N GLY A 870 0.25 11.39 16.44
CA GLY A 870 -1.12 11.57 16.90
C GLY A 870 -1.49 13.02 17.22
N ILE A 871 -0.70 14.00 16.78
CA ILE A 871 -0.88 15.42 17.13
C ILE A 871 -1.65 16.16 16.03
N ALA A 872 -2.81 16.71 16.38
CA ALA A 872 -3.54 17.73 15.63
C ALA A 872 -3.40 19.10 16.29
N SER A 873 -3.34 20.18 15.51
CA SER A 873 -3.11 21.54 16.04
C SER A 873 -3.83 22.62 15.24
N GLY A 874 -4.13 23.74 15.88
CA GLY A 874 -4.60 24.95 15.20
C GLY A 874 -4.18 26.19 15.98
N SER A 875 -3.78 27.26 15.27
CA SER A 875 -3.21 28.50 15.83
C SER A 875 -4.16 29.71 15.73
N SER A 876 -5.43 29.47 15.41
CA SER A 876 -6.46 30.47 15.14
C SER A 876 -7.62 30.43 16.15
N PHE A 877 -7.43 29.80 17.31
CA PHE A 877 -8.47 29.73 18.33
C PHE A 877 -8.60 31.06 19.07
N ALA A 878 -9.82 31.47 19.41
CA ALA A 878 -10.07 32.73 20.13
C ALA A 878 -11.18 32.55 21.17
N TYR A 879 -10.96 33.07 22.38
CA TYR A 879 -11.90 32.97 23.51
C TYR A 879 -12.41 34.35 23.92
N GLY A 880 -13.72 34.54 23.92
CA GLY A 880 -14.36 35.86 24.04
C GLY A 880 -14.59 36.39 25.46
N GLU A 881 -14.11 35.75 26.52
CA GLU A 881 -14.33 36.18 27.91
C GLU A 881 -13.03 36.30 28.72
N VAL A 882 -13.13 36.97 29.86
CA VAL A 882 -12.03 37.14 30.82
C VAL A 882 -11.84 35.91 31.71
N GLY A 883 -10.64 35.79 32.29
CA GLY A 883 -10.25 34.76 33.24
C GLY A 883 -9.62 33.56 32.56
N TYR A 884 -10.25 32.40 32.68
CA TYR A 884 -9.82 31.17 32.02
C TYR A 884 -11.02 30.34 31.56
N PHE A 885 -10.80 29.50 30.55
CA PHE A 885 -11.74 28.44 30.15
C PHE A 885 -11.08 27.07 30.20
N ARG A 886 -11.87 26.00 30.32
CA ARG A 886 -11.42 24.62 30.12
C ARG A 886 -12.38 23.88 29.20
N PHE A 887 -11.95 22.74 28.70
CA PHE A 887 -12.88 21.72 28.21
C PHE A 887 -13.29 20.83 29.38
N ALA A 888 -14.58 20.61 29.54
CA ALA A 888 -15.10 19.46 30.28
C ALA A 888 -14.81 18.16 29.51
N THR A 889 -15.06 17.00 30.11
CA THR A 889 -14.99 15.70 29.40
C THR A 889 -15.75 15.77 28.07
N ASP A 890 -15.14 15.24 27.00
CA ASP A 890 -15.63 15.28 25.62
C ASP A 890 -15.95 16.70 25.10
N GLY A 891 -15.12 17.68 25.48
CA GLY A 891 -15.17 19.05 24.95
C GLY A 891 -14.35 19.25 23.67
N VAL A 892 -13.36 18.40 23.42
CA VAL A 892 -12.69 18.24 22.12
C VAL A 892 -12.80 16.78 21.71
N VAL A 893 -13.37 16.51 20.53
CA VAL A 893 -13.82 15.16 20.10
C VAL A 893 -13.49 14.87 18.64
N ASP A 894 -13.24 13.61 18.32
CA ASP A 894 -13.29 13.08 16.96
C ASP A 894 -14.50 12.11 16.84
N THR A 895 -15.27 12.29 15.76
CA THR A 895 -16.47 11.50 15.43
C THR A 895 -16.40 10.88 14.02
N GLY A 896 -15.25 11.00 13.34
CA GLY A 896 -15.03 10.56 11.97
C GLY A 896 -13.97 9.46 11.81
N PHE A 897 -13.12 9.23 12.82
CA PHE A 897 -12.07 8.20 12.75
C PHE A 897 -12.60 6.77 12.57
N THR A 898 -13.76 6.43 13.14
CA THR A 898 -14.38 5.09 13.06
C THR A 898 -15.35 4.94 11.89
N LEU A 899 -15.21 5.73 10.82
CA LEU A 899 -16.12 5.68 9.65
C LEU A 899 -15.88 4.48 8.71
N VAL A 900 -15.02 3.52 9.09
CA VAL A 900 -14.95 2.20 8.44
C VAL A 900 -15.97 1.23 9.06
N ASP A 901 -16.16 1.34 10.37
CA ASP A 901 -17.06 0.50 11.18
C ASP A 901 -18.52 0.77 10.78
N GLN A 902 -19.34 -0.28 10.66
CA GLN A 902 -20.74 -0.13 10.29
C GLN A 902 -21.57 0.38 11.49
N PRO A 903 -22.82 0.88 11.29
CA PRO A 903 -23.60 1.52 12.35
C PRO A 903 -23.93 0.68 13.59
N ASN A 904 -23.60 -0.62 13.60
CA ASN A 904 -23.73 -1.51 14.76
C ASN A 904 -22.38 -1.95 15.36
N ASP A 905 -21.25 -1.70 14.71
CA ASP A 905 -19.95 -2.27 15.09
C ASP A 905 -19.29 -1.46 16.24
N CYS A 906 -19.75 -0.23 16.43
CA CYS A 906 -19.52 0.58 17.62
C CYS A 906 -20.82 1.25 18.08
N ILE A 907 -20.82 1.82 19.29
CA ILE A 907 -21.98 2.53 19.84
C ILE A 907 -21.93 3.98 19.35
N ASN A 908 -22.91 4.40 18.55
CA ASN A 908 -23.03 5.80 18.08
C ASN A 908 -24.12 6.60 18.84
N THR A 909 -24.70 6.01 19.90
CA THR A 909 -25.79 6.59 20.70
C THR A 909 -25.38 6.93 22.13
N THR A 910 -25.80 8.11 22.59
CA THR A 910 -25.61 8.59 23.96
C THR A 910 -26.30 7.69 24.99
N PRO A 911 -25.73 7.47 26.19
CA PRO A 911 -24.54 8.12 26.75
C PRO A 911 -23.23 7.36 26.47
N ASN A 912 -23.26 6.25 25.71
CA ASN A 912 -22.13 5.33 25.59
C ASN A 912 -21.32 5.53 24.30
N ASP A 913 -21.62 6.55 23.50
CA ASP A 913 -20.98 6.84 22.22
C ASP A 913 -19.52 7.32 22.34
N PHE A 914 -19.10 7.72 23.54
CA PHE A 914 -17.70 8.00 23.90
C PHE A 914 -17.06 6.90 24.76
N SER A 915 -17.79 5.82 25.08
CA SER A 915 -17.37 4.86 26.11
C SER A 915 -16.10 4.09 25.74
N ASN A 916 -15.10 4.15 26.62
CA ASN A 916 -13.93 3.26 26.63
C ASN A 916 -14.16 1.97 27.45
N ALA A 917 -15.34 1.82 28.06
CA ALA A 917 -15.79 0.55 28.64
C ALA A 917 -16.69 -0.18 27.63
N LEU A 918 -16.56 -1.51 27.57
CA LEU A 918 -17.41 -2.35 26.72
C LEU A 918 -18.86 -2.35 27.25
N VAL A 919 -19.81 -1.89 26.44
CA VAL A 919 -21.24 -1.97 26.72
C VAL A 919 -21.91 -2.81 25.64
N GLY A 920 -22.45 -3.97 26.01
CA GLY A 920 -22.97 -4.94 25.03
C GLY A 920 -21.92 -5.34 23.99
N GLY A 921 -20.70 -5.63 24.46
CA GLY A 921 -19.57 -6.07 23.63
C GLY A 921 -18.82 -4.98 22.86
N ARG A 922 -19.28 -3.72 22.87
CA ARG A 922 -18.77 -2.64 22.00
C ARG A 922 -18.27 -1.43 22.76
N TYR A 923 -17.32 -0.71 22.18
CA TYR A 923 -16.93 0.64 22.60
C TYR A 923 -17.77 1.70 21.88
N GLY A 924 -17.72 2.94 22.37
CA GLY A 924 -18.26 4.09 21.65
C GLY A 924 -17.52 4.37 20.34
N CYS A 925 -18.21 4.81 19.29
CA CYS A 925 -17.59 5.21 18.02
C CYS A 925 -16.72 6.47 18.16
N LYS A 926 -17.10 7.38 19.07
CA LYS A 926 -16.48 8.68 19.25
C LYS A 926 -15.45 8.60 20.38
N PHE A 927 -14.56 9.58 20.44
CA PHE A 927 -13.65 9.77 21.56
C PHE A 927 -13.27 11.24 21.69
N GLY A 928 -12.95 11.66 22.91
CA GLY A 928 -12.54 13.02 23.21
C GLY A 928 -11.59 13.09 24.40
N ASN A 929 -11.47 14.27 25.00
CA ASN A 929 -10.73 14.39 26.25
C ASN A 929 -11.51 13.73 27.40
N THR A 930 -10.99 12.62 27.94
CA THR A 930 -11.70 11.77 28.91
C THR A 930 -11.88 12.41 30.29
N ALA A 931 -11.25 13.56 30.54
CA ALA A 931 -11.33 14.32 31.77
C ALA A 931 -11.34 15.82 31.46
N ASN A 932 -11.84 16.61 32.42
CA ASN A 932 -11.74 18.07 32.39
C ASN A 932 -10.27 18.50 32.23
N THR A 933 -9.98 19.42 31.31
CA THR A 933 -8.63 19.97 31.16
C THR A 933 -8.29 20.89 32.33
N SER A 934 -7.01 21.21 32.48
CA SER A 934 -6.65 22.46 33.17
C SER A 934 -7.31 23.65 32.47
N TYR A 935 -7.51 24.73 33.22
CA TYR A 935 -8.02 25.98 32.68
C TYR A 935 -6.90 26.72 31.92
N PHE A 936 -7.18 27.16 30.70
CA PHE A 936 -6.29 27.91 29.81
C PHE A 936 -6.59 29.42 29.86
N GLY A 937 -5.56 30.25 30.00
CA GLY A 937 -5.65 31.70 30.21
C GLY A 937 -4.27 32.32 30.49
N ARG A 938 -4.11 33.45 31.20
CA ARG A 938 -5.15 34.38 31.69
C ARG A 938 -5.63 35.27 30.54
N PHE A 939 -6.92 35.18 30.24
CA PHE A 939 -7.58 36.14 29.36
C PHE A 939 -7.93 37.41 30.13
N ILE A 940 -7.58 38.57 29.58
CA ILE A 940 -7.85 39.91 30.13
C ILE A 940 -8.77 40.67 29.17
N PRO A 941 -9.40 41.80 29.56
CA PRO A 941 -10.16 42.61 28.62
C PRO A 941 -9.27 43.02 27.45
N HIS A 942 -9.81 43.07 26.25
CA HIS A 942 -9.11 43.70 25.13
C HIS A 942 -9.01 45.21 25.34
N HIS A 943 -10.09 45.82 25.83
CA HIS A 943 -10.17 47.26 26.07
C HIS A 943 -11.24 47.56 27.13
N PHE A 944 -11.31 48.82 27.54
CA PHE A 944 -12.44 49.36 28.30
C PHE A 944 -13.26 50.32 27.43
N ASP A 945 -14.53 50.48 27.77
CA ASP A 945 -15.30 51.71 27.49
C ASP A 945 -15.51 52.46 28.79
N THR A 946 -15.50 53.80 28.75
CA THR A 946 -15.96 54.66 29.84
C THR A 946 -17.16 55.48 29.41
N THR A 947 -18.18 55.57 30.26
CA THR A 947 -19.39 56.36 30.04
C THR A 947 -19.73 57.12 31.32
N LEU A 948 -20.26 58.33 31.21
CA LEU A 948 -20.48 59.19 32.38
C LEU A 948 -21.76 60.02 32.29
N THR A 949 -22.28 60.39 33.45
CA THR A 949 -23.43 61.29 33.61
C THR A 949 -23.00 62.46 34.48
N GLN A 950 -22.97 63.67 33.91
CA GLN A 950 -22.36 64.84 34.54
C GLN A 950 -23.08 65.33 35.82
N GLY A 951 -22.38 66.12 36.64
CA GLY A 951 -22.85 66.58 37.95
C GLY A 951 -24.15 67.39 37.92
N CYS A 952 -24.32 68.23 36.91
CA CYS A 952 -25.58 68.88 36.56
C CYS A 952 -26.14 68.28 35.27
N VAL A 953 -27.21 67.48 35.39
CA VAL A 953 -27.93 66.89 34.26
C VAL A 953 -29.09 67.81 33.89
N VAL A 954 -29.08 68.30 32.65
CA VAL A 954 -30.13 69.16 32.09
C VAL A 954 -30.53 68.70 30.70
N ALA A 955 -31.81 68.89 30.36
CA ALA A 955 -32.30 68.62 29.02
C ALA A 955 -31.83 69.69 28.02
N ALA A 956 -31.59 69.27 26.78
CA ALA A 956 -31.35 70.20 25.67
C ALA A 956 -32.51 71.22 25.56
N PRO A 957 -32.22 72.50 25.25
CA PRO A 957 -30.98 73.03 24.68
C PRO A 957 -29.87 73.41 25.67
N LEU A 958 -30.05 73.20 26.99
CA LEU A 958 -29.01 73.49 27.97
C LEU A 958 -27.88 72.46 27.92
N THR A 959 -26.67 72.88 28.31
CA THR A 959 -25.48 72.03 28.30
C THR A 959 -25.26 71.40 29.67
N SER A 960 -25.33 70.06 29.76
CA SER A 960 -24.92 69.36 30.98
C SER A 960 -23.44 69.58 31.26
N PHE A 961 -23.11 69.89 32.52
CA PHE A 961 -21.78 70.27 32.98
C PHE A 961 -21.52 69.69 34.38
N THR A 962 -20.29 69.77 34.86
CA THR A 962 -19.92 69.42 36.25
C THR A 962 -19.08 70.55 36.83
N TYR A 963 -19.32 71.00 38.05
CA TYR A 963 -18.40 71.94 38.70
C TYR A 963 -17.10 71.25 39.13
N SER A 964 -16.00 72.01 39.24
CA SER A 964 -14.76 71.54 39.87
C SER A 964 -15.05 70.99 41.27
N ALA A 965 -14.59 69.78 41.58
CA ALA A 965 -14.91 69.04 42.81
C ALA A 965 -16.38 68.60 42.98
N GLN A 966 -17.26 68.75 41.98
CA GLN A 966 -18.64 68.25 42.05
C GLN A 966 -18.71 66.74 41.72
N PRO A 967 -19.47 65.95 42.50
CA PRO A 967 -19.81 64.56 42.18
C PRO A 967 -20.55 64.38 40.85
N PHE A 968 -20.10 63.43 40.04
CA PHE A 968 -20.78 62.94 38.84
C PHE A 968 -20.93 61.40 38.88
N ASP A 969 -21.56 60.78 37.88
CA ASP A 969 -21.58 59.31 37.76
C ASP A 969 -20.63 58.85 36.66
N LEU A 970 -19.87 57.79 36.90
CA LEU A 970 -18.93 57.18 35.95
C LEU A 970 -19.13 55.68 35.91
N THR A 971 -19.26 55.09 34.72
CA THR A 971 -19.22 53.65 34.50
C THR A 971 -18.04 53.28 33.61
N VAL A 972 -17.27 52.26 34.01
CA VAL A 972 -16.21 51.66 33.19
C VAL A 972 -16.59 50.21 32.89
N THR A 973 -16.54 49.82 31.62
CA THR A 973 -17.01 48.52 31.10
C THR A 973 -15.88 47.81 30.38
N ALA A 974 -15.55 46.58 30.78
CA ALA A 974 -14.55 45.73 30.16
C ALA A 974 -15.10 45.05 28.90
N ARG A 975 -14.31 45.01 27.82
CA ARG A 975 -14.72 44.53 26.48
C ARG A 975 -13.76 43.50 25.90
N ASN A 976 -14.28 42.63 25.03
CA ASN A 976 -13.49 41.76 24.15
C ASN A 976 -13.25 42.39 22.77
N LEU A 977 -12.44 41.74 21.92
CA LEU A 977 -12.15 42.17 20.55
C LEU A 977 -13.41 42.40 19.68
N ALA A 978 -14.52 41.71 19.98
CA ALA A 978 -15.79 41.84 19.26
C ALA A 978 -16.72 42.94 19.85
N GLY A 979 -16.25 43.73 20.82
CA GLY A 979 -17.02 44.82 21.45
C GLY A 979 -18.09 44.36 22.45
N ALA A 980 -18.18 43.06 22.75
CA ALA A 980 -19.08 42.56 23.79
C ALA A 980 -18.46 42.75 25.19
N THR A 981 -19.29 42.97 26.21
CA THR A 981 -18.84 43.08 27.60
C THR A 981 -18.26 41.75 28.09
N THR A 982 -17.05 41.76 28.63
CA THR A 982 -16.45 40.59 29.29
C THR A 982 -16.95 40.50 30.73
N GLN A 983 -18.05 39.77 30.93
CA GLN A 983 -18.76 39.66 32.19
C GLN A 983 -17.91 39.01 33.29
N ASN A 984 -16.85 38.28 32.94
CA ASN A 984 -15.94 37.65 33.89
C ASN A 984 -14.86 38.59 34.46
N TYR A 985 -14.77 39.85 34.00
CA TYR A 985 -13.92 40.87 34.62
C TYR A 985 -14.57 41.36 35.91
N GLN A 986 -14.48 40.53 36.96
CA GLN A 986 -15.06 40.73 38.28
C GLN A 986 -14.19 40.11 39.38
N GLY A 987 -14.39 40.51 40.64
CA GLY A 987 -13.73 39.89 41.79
C GLY A 987 -12.20 39.96 41.75
N SER A 988 -11.52 38.81 41.72
CA SER A 988 -10.05 38.72 41.62
C SER A 988 -9.51 38.95 40.21
N PHE A 989 -10.34 38.72 39.18
CA PHE A 989 -9.98 38.93 37.78
C PHE A 989 -10.12 40.38 37.34
N ALA A 990 -11.06 41.11 37.95
CA ALA A 990 -11.00 42.57 37.91
C ALA A 990 -9.71 43.08 38.56
N LYS A 991 -9.13 44.11 37.96
CA LYS A 991 -7.99 44.87 38.48
C LYS A 991 -8.41 46.27 38.88
N THR A 992 -7.56 46.92 39.68
CA THR A 992 -7.72 48.34 39.97
C THR A 992 -7.48 49.11 38.68
N ALA A 993 -8.52 49.74 38.14
CA ALA A 993 -8.40 50.58 36.96
C ALA A 993 -7.99 51.98 37.41
N THR A 994 -6.80 52.42 37.02
CA THR A 994 -6.36 53.81 37.14
C THR A 994 -7.20 54.67 36.20
N LEU A 995 -7.72 55.77 36.71
CA LEU A 995 -8.51 56.73 35.97
C LEU A 995 -7.68 57.99 35.72
N THR A 996 -7.62 58.43 34.47
CA THR A 996 -6.86 59.61 34.02
C THR A 996 -7.71 60.45 33.06
N ASP A 997 -7.37 61.72 32.89
CA ASP A 997 -7.88 62.51 31.78
C ASP A 997 -6.96 62.34 30.56
N ALA A 998 -7.46 61.73 29.49
CA ALA A 998 -6.73 61.54 28.23
C ALA A 998 -6.39 62.86 27.54
N ASN A 999 -7.18 63.92 27.79
CA ASN A 999 -6.90 65.26 27.28
C ASN A 999 -5.79 65.99 28.08
N ALA A 1000 -5.35 65.39 29.20
CA ALA A 1000 -4.30 65.89 30.09
C ALA A 1000 -4.47 67.38 30.49
N VAL A 1001 -5.71 67.80 30.81
CA VAL A 1001 -6.03 69.19 31.15
C VAL A 1001 -5.25 69.65 32.38
N ALA A 1002 -4.28 70.55 32.14
CA ALA A 1002 -3.31 71.00 33.12
C ALA A 1002 -3.94 71.57 34.40
N GLY A 1003 -3.43 71.16 35.55
CA GLY A 1003 -3.93 71.57 36.86
C GLY A 1003 -5.21 70.87 37.32
N GLY A 1004 -5.80 69.99 36.50
CA GLY A 1004 -6.89 69.11 36.91
C GLY A 1004 -6.41 67.83 37.60
N ALA A 1005 -7.20 67.31 38.54
CA ALA A 1005 -7.00 66.03 39.19
C ALA A 1005 -8.34 65.32 39.41
N LEU A 1006 -8.42 64.05 39.05
CA LEU A 1006 -9.58 63.21 39.32
C LEU A 1006 -9.45 62.53 40.70
N SER A 1007 -10.52 62.49 41.48
CA SER A 1007 -10.58 61.79 42.77
C SER A 1007 -11.88 61.00 42.89
N PRO A 1008 -11.85 59.68 43.23
CA PRO A 1008 -10.66 58.85 43.31
C PRO A 1008 -10.03 58.65 41.92
N ALA A 1009 -8.70 58.72 41.82
CA ALA A 1009 -7.94 58.44 40.59
C ALA A 1009 -7.89 56.95 40.23
N THR A 1010 -8.68 56.10 40.91
CA THR A 1010 -8.72 54.65 40.71
C THR A 1010 -10.10 54.09 41.02
N ILE A 1011 -10.60 53.19 40.16
CA ILE A 1011 -11.67 52.26 40.51
C ILE A 1011 -11.04 51.01 41.12
N ALA A 1012 -11.38 50.66 42.35
CA ALA A 1012 -10.93 49.42 42.97
C ALA A 1012 -11.51 48.20 42.24
N SER A 1013 -10.74 47.10 42.14
CA SER A 1013 -11.19 45.86 41.48
C SER A 1013 -12.55 45.36 41.98
N ALA A 1014 -12.79 45.46 43.30
CA ALA A 1014 -14.04 45.05 43.94
C ALA A 1014 -15.28 45.87 43.53
N SER A 1015 -15.11 47.01 42.86
CA SER A 1015 -16.21 47.80 42.30
C SER A 1015 -16.73 47.25 40.97
N PHE A 1016 -15.98 46.36 40.30
CA PHE A 1016 -16.43 45.70 39.09
C PHE A 1016 -17.34 44.50 39.44
N GLY A 1017 -18.63 44.66 39.11
CA GLY A 1017 -19.56 43.55 38.97
C GLY A 1017 -19.30 42.80 37.67
N THR A 1018 -20.34 42.35 36.95
CA THR A 1018 -20.22 41.54 35.74
C THR A 1018 -19.61 42.31 34.55
N GLY A 1019 -18.30 42.54 34.57
CA GLY A 1019 -17.57 43.28 33.55
C GLY A 1019 -17.73 44.80 33.58
N ALA A 1020 -18.40 45.37 34.59
CA ALA A 1020 -18.58 46.82 34.70
C ALA A 1020 -18.56 47.31 36.15
N ALA A 1021 -18.00 48.51 36.35
CA ALA A 1021 -18.00 49.23 37.63
C ALA A 1021 -18.64 50.61 37.45
N THR A 1022 -19.62 50.94 38.29
CA THR A 1022 -20.24 52.28 38.33
C THR A 1022 -19.92 52.98 39.65
N LEU A 1023 -19.17 54.08 39.58
CA LEU A 1023 -19.06 55.04 40.66
C LEU A 1023 -20.21 56.05 40.55
N LEU A 1024 -21.06 56.11 41.59
CA LEU A 1024 -22.20 57.04 41.64
C LEU A 1024 -21.83 58.35 42.37
N ARG A 1025 -22.44 59.45 41.94
CA ARG A 1025 -22.34 60.79 42.58
C ARG A 1025 -22.75 60.83 44.04
N SER A 1026 -23.54 59.83 44.47
CA SER A 1026 -24.08 59.67 45.83
C SER A 1026 -23.27 58.69 46.70
N ALA A 1027 -22.15 58.15 46.20
CA ALA A 1027 -21.27 57.29 46.98
C ALA A 1027 -20.56 58.07 48.10
N ALA A 1028 -20.09 57.39 49.15
CA ALA A 1028 -19.31 57.99 50.24
C ALA A 1028 -17.91 58.50 49.81
N SER A 1029 -17.49 58.19 48.58
CA SER A 1029 -16.31 58.75 47.92
C SER A 1029 -16.62 58.77 46.41
N PRO A 1030 -17.40 59.77 45.95
CA PRO A 1030 -17.88 59.83 44.58
C PRO A 1030 -16.77 60.31 43.62
N PRO A 1031 -16.90 60.10 42.30
CA PRO A 1031 -15.94 60.62 41.35
C PRO A 1031 -16.17 62.13 41.18
N VAL A 1032 -15.12 62.89 41.45
CA VAL A 1032 -15.04 64.35 41.26
C VAL A 1032 -13.80 64.68 40.43
N TYR A 1033 -13.90 65.66 39.55
CA TYR A 1033 -12.73 66.24 38.88
C TYR A 1033 -12.48 67.63 39.43
N THR A 1034 -11.35 67.81 40.10
CA THR A 1034 -10.99 69.06 40.79
C THR A 1034 -9.90 69.76 40.01
N PHE A 1035 -10.20 70.96 39.52
CA PHE A 1035 -9.17 71.92 39.15
C PHE A 1035 -8.49 72.41 40.42
N ALA A 1036 -7.17 72.32 40.49
CA ALA A 1036 -6.39 73.01 41.49
C ALA A 1036 -6.54 74.54 41.30
N HIS A 1037 -6.72 75.26 42.41
CA HIS A 1037 -6.82 76.71 42.37
C HIS A 1037 -5.49 77.35 41.93
N ALA A 1038 -5.59 78.32 41.04
CA ALA A 1038 -4.47 78.93 40.35
C ALA A 1038 -4.67 80.44 40.15
N THR A 1039 -3.66 81.13 39.62
CA THR A 1039 -3.75 82.56 39.32
C THR A 1039 -3.40 82.82 37.84
N PRO A 1040 -4.39 82.99 36.95
CA PRO A 1040 -5.83 82.86 37.17
C PRO A 1040 -6.30 81.41 37.41
N ASP A 1041 -7.49 81.24 37.96
CA ASP A 1041 -8.15 79.92 38.07
C ASP A 1041 -8.42 79.31 36.68
N PRO A 1042 -8.46 77.97 36.51
CA PRO A 1042 -8.67 77.34 35.21
C PRO A 1042 -10.01 77.67 34.53
N ALA A 1043 -9.95 77.90 33.21
CA ALA A 1043 -11.12 78.07 32.36
C ALA A 1043 -11.88 76.72 32.17
N PRO A 1044 -13.15 76.74 31.71
CA PRO A 1044 -13.90 75.52 31.46
C PRO A 1044 -13.22 74.63 30.41
N ALA A 1045 -13.13 73.34 30.68
CA ALA A 1045 -12.46 72.38 29.81
C ALA A 1045 -13.24 71.06 29.73
N THR A 1046 -13.15 70.40 28.57
CA THR A 1046 -13.68 69.05 28.38
C THR A 1046 -12.60 68.03 28.69
N ILE A 1047 -12.81 67.20 29.70
CA ILE A 1047 -11.98 66.03 30.00
C ILE A 1047 -12.50 64.80 29.26
N ALA A 1048 -11.63 63.83 28.97
CA ALA A 1048 -11.98 62.51 28.42
C ALA A 1048 -11.45 61.43 29.37
N LEU A 1049 -12.35 60.67 30.00
CA LEU A 1049 -11.97 59.77 31.09
C LEU A 1049 -11.41 58.46 30.57
N ARG A 1050 -10.11 58.27 30.74
CA ARG A 1050 -9.38 57.06 30.39
C ARG A 1050 -9.27 56.12 31.57
N ALA A 1051 -9.61 54.85 31.35
CA ALA A 1051 -9.29 53.75 32.24
C ALA A 1051 -8.05 52.99 31.73
N VAL A 1052 -7.14 52.64 32.64
CA VAL A 1052 -6.02 51.72 32.41
C VAL A 1052 -5.89 50.81 33.63
N ASP A 1053 -5.93 49.49 33.44
CA ASP A 1053 -5.76 48.53 34.53
C ASP A 1053 -4.30 48.05 34.69
N THR A 1054 -4.04 47.27 35.75
CA THR A 1054 -2.68 46.75 36.02
C THR A 1054 -2.26 45.62 35.08
N ASP A 1055 -3.18 45.05 34.30
CA ASP A 1055 -2.91 43.97 33.34
C ASP A 1055 -2.63 44.52 31.93
N GLY A 1056 -2.86 45.82 31.70
CA GLY A 1056 -2.61 46.54 30.45
C GLY A 1056 -3.85 46.79 29.61
N ALA A 1057 -5.05 46.43 30.08
CA ALA A 1057 -6.29 46.79 29.39
C ALA A 1057 -6.54 48.30 29.51
N THR A 1058 -6.98 48.94 28.43
CA THR A 1058 -7.19 50.40 28.38
C THR A 1058 -8.39 50.80 27.53
N SER A 1059 -8.98 51.96 27.81
CA SER A 1059 -9.98 52.60 26.94
C SER A 1059 -9.41 53.36 25.74
N GLU A 1060 -8.08 53.47 25.60
CA GLU A 1060 -7.45 54.12 24.44
C GLU A 1060 -7.85 53.49 23.09
N THR A 1061 -8.09 52.19 23.07
CA THR A 1061 -8.58 51.46 21.89
C THR A 1061 -10.09 51.16 21.97
N GLY A 1062 -10.84 51.94 22.76
CA GLY A 1062 -12.27 51.81 23.00
C GLY A 1062 -12.95 53.19 23.07
N THR A 1063 -14.00 53.30 23.88
CA THR A 1063 -14.74 54.56 24.08
C THR A 1063 -14.26 55.31 25.32
N GLU A 1064 -13.93 56.60 25.20
CA GLU A 1064 -13.56 57.46 26.33
C GLU A 1064 -14.63 58.56 26.54
N GLY A 1065 -15.41 58.45 27.62
CA GLY A 1065 -16.52 59.34 27.95
C GLY A 1065 -16.07 60.73 28.41
N THR A 1066 -16.77 61.78 27.95
CA THR A 1066 -16.32 63.17 28.11
C THR A 1066 -17.21 64.01 29.04
N ALA A 1067 -16.60 64.82 29.91
CA ALA A 1067 -17.30 65.76 30.81
C ALA A 1067 -16.80 67.20 30.64
N LEU A 1068 -17.69 68.19 30.77
CA LEU A 1068 -17.35 69.62 30.75
C LEU A 1068 -17.23 70.14 32.20
N ILE A 1069 -15.99 70.36 32.65
CA ILE A 1069 -15.72 70.83 34.01
C ILE A 1069 -15.67 72.37 34.06
N ARG A 1070 -16.30 72.97 35.07
CA ARG A 1070 -16.36 74.43 35.30
C ARG A 1070 -15.91 74.77 36.72
N MET A 1071 -14.94 75.67 36.91
CA MET A 1071 -14.60 76.14 38.27
C MET A 1071 -15.78 76.94 38.86
N GLY A 1072 -16.34 76.50 39.99
CA GLY A 1072 -17.61 77.00 40.54
C GLY A 1072 -17.46 77.86 41.80
N ARG A 1073 -18.53 78.62 42.14
CA ARG A 1073 -18.78 79.20 43.47
C ARG A 1073 -20.24 79.59 43.64
N LEU A 1074 -20.75 79.64 44.87
CA LEU A 1074 -21.97 80.35 45.23
C LEU A 1074 -21.60 81.76 45.73
N ARG A 1075 -22.40 82.76 45.36
CA ARG A 1075 -22.22 84.15 45.79
C ARG A 1075 -23.54 84.71 46.34
N LEU A 1076 -23.52 85.06 47.62
CA LEU A 1076 -24.52 85.92 48.25
C LEU A 1076 -24.18 87.39 47.95
N SER A 1077 -25.17 88.29 48.01
CA SER A 1077 -24.99 89.74 47.84
C SER A 1077 -25.56 90.48 49.05
N ASN A 1078 -24.83 91.46 49.60
CA ASN A 1078 -25.31 92.25 50.73
C ASN A 1078 -26.67 92.92 50.43
N VAL A 1079 -27.53 92.97 51.43
CA VAL A 1079 -28.89 93.54 51.32
C VAL A 1079 -29.15 94.54 52.45
N TYR A 1080 -29.75 95.68 52.12
CA TYR A 1080 -30.02 96.76 53.06
C TYR A 1080 -31.45 97.27 52.84
N GLY A 1081 -32.20 97.50 53.90
CA GLY A 1081 -33.57 98.02 53.75
C GLY A 1081 -34.32 98.27 55.06
N SER A 1082 -35.57 98.71 54.92
CA SER A 1082 -36.50 98.98 56.02
C SER A 1082 -37.80 98.16 55.91
N MET A 1083 -37.82 97.14 55.06
CA MET A 1083 -38.96 96.23 54.87
C MET A 1083 -38.54 94.80 55.23
N SER A 1084 -39.47 94.05 55.81
CA SER A 1084 -39.30 92.65 56.22
C SER A 1084 -40.32 91.79 55.45
N PRO A 1085 -39.91 90.66 54.84
CA PRO A 1085 -38.54 90.15 54.77
C PRO A 1085 -37.61 90.96 53.85
N LEU A 1086 -36.30 90.90 54.13
CA LEU A 1086 -35.25 91.31 53.19
C LEU A 1086 -34.97 90.17 52.19
N ALA A 1087 -34.94 90.50 50.90
CA ALA A 1087 -34.67 89.56 49.81
C ALA A 1087 -33.19 89.66 49.40
N MET A 1088 -32.38 88.67 49.81
CA MET A 1088 -30.94 88.60 49.58
C MET A 1088 -30.63 87.74 48.33
N PRO A 1089 -30.06 88.31 47.24
CA PRO A 1089 -29.78 87.56 46.02
C PRO A 1089 -28.67 86.52 46.19
N VAL A 1090 -28.90 85.34 45.63
CA VAL A 1090 -27.96 84.20 45.57
C VAL A 1090 -27.72 83.83 44.11
N ALA A 1091 -26.46 83.61 43.72
CA ALA A 1091 -26.11 83.11 42.40
C ALA A 1091 -25.02 82.03 42.46
N ALA A 1092 -25.24 80.91 41.78
CA ALA A 1092 -24.20 79.97 41.40
C ALA A 1092 -23.48 80.53 40.17
N GLN A 1093 -22.16 80.66 40.27
CA GLN A 1093 -21.29 81.25 39.27
C GLN A 1093 -20.20 80.26 38.85
N TYR A 1094 -19.67 80.45 37.64
CA TYR A 1094 -18.44 79.81 37.21
C TYR A 1094 -17.43 80.80 36.67
N TRP A 1095 -16.16 80.41 36.69
CA TRP A 1095 -15.05 81.20 36.13
C TRP A 1095 -14.87 80.89 34.63
N THR A 1096 -14.81 81.93 33.81
CA THR A 1096 -14.65 81.83 32.34
C THR A 1096 -13.21 81.68 31.87
N GLY A 1097 -12.23 81.78 32.78
CA GLY A 1097 -10.83 82.08 32.47
C GLY A 1097 -10.47 83.56 32.69
N ASN A 1098 -11.46 84.46 32.63
CA ASN A 1098 -11.26 85.91 32.79
C ASN A 1098 -12.19 86.59 33.81
N SER A 1099 -13.36 86.01 34.08
CA SER A 1099 -14.38 86.61 34.96
C SER A 1099 -15.31 85.56 35.57
N TRP A 1100 -15.89 85.87 36.72
CA TRP A 1100 -16.96 85.08 37.34
C TRP A 1100 -18.32 85.49 36.77
N VAL A 1101 -19.05 84.54 36.18
CA VAL A 1101 -20.37 84.77 35.56
C VAL A 1101 -21.40 83.80 36.14
N THR A 1102 -22.67 84.20 36.21
CA THR A 1102 -23.77 83.31 36.64
C THR A 1102 -23.91 82.11 35.69
N ASN A 1103 -24.09 80.91 36.24
CA ASN A 1103 -24.19 79.70 35.44
C ASN A 1103 -25.60 79.48 34.88
N GLY A 1104 -25.87 80.00 33.68
CA GLY A 1104 -27.18 79.88 33.03
C GLY A 1104 -27.65 78.45 32.70
N ASP A 1105 -26.75 77.46 32.70
CA ASP A 1105 -27.13 76.04 32.56
C ASP A 1105 -27.58 75.41 33.89
N ASP A 1106 -27.32 76.05 35.04
CA ASP A 1106 -27.57 75.45 36.37
C ASP A 1106 -29.05 75.53 36.77
N ASN A 1107 -29.73 74.38 36.65
CA ASN A 1107 -31.06 74.14 37.19
C ASN A 1107 -31.04 72.97 38.20
N CYS A 1108 -29.90 72.72 38.86
CA CYS A 1108 -29.66 71.53 39.68
C CYS A 1108 -29.14 71.85 41.10
N THR A 1109 -28.40 72.95 41.27
CA THR A 1109 -27.93 73.41 42.58
C THR A 1109 -29.12 73.79 43.48
N ALA A 1110 -29.15 73.31 44.73
CA ALA A 1110 -30.26 73.59 45.65
C ALA A 1110 -29.78 73.96 47.07
N ILE A 1111 -30.34 75.04 47.62
CA ILE A 1111 -30.08 75.53 48.97
C ILE A 1111 -31.41 75.59 49.73
N ALA A 1112 -31.62 74.71 50.70
CA ALA A 1112 -32.82 74.69 51.52
C ALA A 1112 -32.76 75.71 52.67
N THR A 1113 -33.90 76.00 53.29
CA THR A 1113 -33.98 76.91 54.46
C THR A 1113 -33.08 76.50 55.62
N ALA A 1114 -32.93 75.19 55.87
CA ALA A 1114 -32.06 74.68 56.93
C ALA A 1114 -30.56 74.91 56.64
N ASN A 1115 -30.19 75.30 55.41
CA ASN A 1115 -28.82 75.62 54.99
C ASN A 1115 -28.49 77.11 55.06
N VAL A 1116 -29.32 77.94 55.71
CA VAL A 1116 -29.09 79.39 55.82
C VAL A 1116 -28.98 79.78 57.29
N GLY A 1117 -27.81 80.30 57.68
CA GLY A 1117 -27.53 80.77 59.03
C GLY A 1117 -27.44 82.29 59.10
N ASN A 1118 -27.55 82.86 60.29
CA ASN A 1118 -27.26 84.28 60.49
C ASN A 1118 -26.78 84.61 61.92
N SER A 1119 -26.11 85.75 62.08
CA SER A 1119 -25.46 86.17 63.33
C SER A 1119 -26.35 86.96 64.30
N ALA A 1120 -27.65 87.11 64.06
CA ALA A 1120 -28.55 87.92 64.87
C ALA A 1120 -29.68 87.07 65.48
N ALA A 1121 -29.76 87.07 66.82
CA ALA A 1121 -30.90 86.49 67.52
C ALA A 1121 -32.19 87.22 67.11
N GLY A 1122 -33.27 86.46 66.88
CA GLY A 1122 -34.58 86.98 66.43
C GLY A 1122 -34.80 86.98 64.92
N TRP A 1123 -33.74 86.90 64.11
CA TRP A 1123 -33.84 86.93 62.64
C TRP A 1123 -34.03 85.53 62.05
N THR A 1124 -35.10 85.33 61.28
CA THR A 1124 -35.48 84.04 60.69
C THR A 1124 -35.20 83.99 59.18
N PRO A 1125 -34.30 83.13 58.69
CA PRO A 1125 -34.04 82.94 57.27
C PRO A 1125 -34.96 81.90 56.61
N THR A 1126 -35.12 82.02 55.28
CA THR A 1126 -35.76 81.07 54.37
C THR A 1126 -34.88 80.94 53.12
N GLY A 1127 -34.58 79.71 52.69
CA GLY A 1127 -33.67 79.42 51.57
C GLY A 1127 -34.37 79.43 50.20
N PRO A 1128 -33.62 79.53 49.09
CA PRO A 1128 -34.17 79.66 47.74
C PRO A 1128 -34.76 78.36 47.16
N GLY A 1129 -34.42 77.19 47.70
CA GLY A 1129 -34.68 75.90 47.05
C GLY A 1129 -33.69 75.64 45.91
N THR A 1130 -34.14 74.93 44.86
CA THR A 1130 -33.35 74.73 43.63
C THR A 1130 -33.25 76.03 42.85
N LEU A 1131 -32.03 76.41 42.46
CA LEU A 1131 -31.76 77.59 41.63
C LEU A 1131 -32.29 77.37 40.21
N ALA A 1132 -32.68 78.47 39.56
CA ALA A 1132 -33.08 78.48 38.15
C ALA A 1132 -32.12 79.37 37.36
N ALA A 1133 -31.52 78.83 36.28
CA ALA A 1133 -30.44 79.46 35.52
C ALA A 1133 -29.31 80.03 36.41
N GLY A 1134 -28.97 79.29 37.46
CA GLY A 1134 -27.96 79.64 38.46
C GLY A 1134 -28.35 80.74 39.44
N ALA A 1135 -29.62 81.15 39.54
CA ALA A 1135 -30.07 82.25 40.40
C ALA A 1135 -31.19 81.86 41.40
N GLY A 1136 -31.24 82.56 42.52
CA GLY A 1136 -32.27 82.42 43.57
C GLY A 1136 -32.20 83.53 44.62
N THR A 1137 -33.06 83.44 45.64
CA THR A 1137 -33.20 84.46 46.69
C THR A 1137 -33.34 83.83 48.08
N ILE A 1138 -32.51 84.26 49.04
CA ILE A 1138 -32.72 84.01 50.47
C ILE A 1138 -33.65 85.11 51.02
N SER A 1139 -34.66 84.73 51.80
CA SER A 1139 -35.60 85.66 52.43
C SER A 1139 -35.34 85.72 53.94
N LEU A 1140 -35.22 86.91 54.52
CA LEU A 1140 -34.84 87.14 55.92
C LEU A 1140 -35.89 87.94 56.66
N VAL A 1141 -36.52 87.37 57.67
CA VAL A 1141 -37.52 88.03 58.54
C VAL A 1141 -36.86 88.47 59.86
N PRO A 1142 -36.42 89.73 59.98
CA PRO A 1142 -36.04 90.35 61.25
C PRO A 1142 -37.26 90.65 62.13
N ASP A 1143 -37.09 90.50 63.44
CA ASP A 1143 -38.03 90.92 64.49
C ASP A 1143 -37.74 92.35 65.00
N ALA A 1144 -36.46 92.75 65.04
CA ALA A 1144 -35.99 94.07 65.46
C ALA A 1144 -34.96 94.68 64.49
N PRO A 1145 -34.85 96.02 64.42
CA PRO A 1145 -33.80 96.70 63.66
C PRO A 1145 -32.39 96.28 64.09
N GLY A 1146 -31.54 95.96 63.12
CA GLY A 1146 -30.21 95.42 63.38
C GLY A 1146 -29.42 95.13 62.10
N THR A 1147 -28.23 94.57 62.27
CA THR A 1147 -27.41 94.04 61.17
C THR A 1147 -27.00 92.62 61.51
N ALA A 1148 -27.28 91.70 60.60
CA ALA A 1148 -26.86 90.31 60.66
C ALA A 1148 -25.82 90.04 59.56
N THR A 1149 -24.79 89.26 59.86
CA THR A 1149 -24.09 88.52 58.79
C THR A 1149 -24.90 87.27 58.51
N VAL A 1150 -25.24 87.05 57.24
CA VAL A 1150 -26.05 85.92 56.77
C VAL A 1150 -25.17 85.06 55.87
N CYS A 1151 -25.25 83.75 56.03
CA CYS A 1151 -24.43 82.76 55.34
C CYS A 1151 -25.30 81.65 54.77
N ALA A 1152 -24.82 80.98 53.73
CA ALA A 1152 -25.34 79.68 53.31
C ALA A 1152 -24.31 78.61 53.67
N ASP A 1153 -24.67 77.65 54.51
CA ASP A 1153 -23.82 76.52 54.90
C ASP A 1153 -23.73 75.53 53.74
N LEU A 1154 -22.56 75.47 53.08
CA LEU A 1154 -22.31 74.58 51.94
C LEU A 1154 -21.51 73.35 52.35
N ALA A 1155 -20.59 73.49 53.30
CA ALA A 1155 -19.83 72.39 53.89
C ALA A 1155 -19.39 72.77 55.31
N VAL A 1156 -18.91 71.79 56.08
CA VAL A 1156 -18.45 72.03 57.46
C VAL A 1156 -17.20 72.93 57.46
N ASP A 1157 -17.39 74.22 57.76
CA ASP A 1157 -16.34 75.25 57.84
C ASP A 1157 -15.12 74.80 58.68
N PRO A 1158 -13.88 74.90 58.15
CA PRO A 1158 -12.65 74.58 58.89
C PRO A 1158 -12.21 75.71 59.86
N ALA A 1159 -13.09 76.05 60.81
CA ALA A 1159 -12.83 76.80 62.05
C ALA A 1159 -12.21 78.22 61.97
N VAL A 1160 -11.90 78.77 60.80
CA VAL A 1160 -11.24 80.10 60.63
C VAL A 1160 -12.02 81.01 59.68
N GLY A 1161 -13.30 81.23 59.98
CA GLY A 1161 -14.22 82.05 59.19
C GLY A 1161 -15.45 82.50 60.01
N VAL A 1162 -16.46 83.06 59.33
CA VAL A 1162 -17.78 83.29 59.95
C VAL A 1162 -18.55 81.98 59.93
N VAL A 1163 -18.30 81.13 60.93
CA VAL A 1163 -18.90 79.79 61.05
C VAL A 1163 -20.41 79.87 60.89
N CYS A 1164 -20.95 79.20 59.87
CA CYS A 1164 -22.37 79.30 59.58
C CYS A 1164 -23.21 78.48 60.58
N ALA A 1165 -24.07 79.15 61.36
CA ALA A 1165 -24.93 78.52 62.35
C ALA A 1165 -26.20 77.90 61.71
N ALA A 1166 -26.00 76.92 60.82
CA ALA A 1166 -27.04 76.25 60.05
C ALA A 1166 -26.80 74.72 59.99
N THR A 1167 -27.36 74.04 58.99
CA THR A 1167 -27.05 72.64 58.65
C THR A 1167 -26.62 72.56 57.21
N SER A 1168 -25.63 71.72 56.89
CA SER A 1168 -24.96 71.82 55.59
C SER A 1168 -25.76 71.39 54.37
N ALA A 1169 -25.63 72.15 53.28
CA ALA A 1169 -26.17 71.82 51.96
C ALA A 1169 -25.37 70.69 51.27
N ALA A 1170 -24.18 70.36 51.75
CA ALA A 1170 -23.25 69.40 51.15
C ALA A 1170 -22.86 69.75 49.69
N LEU A 1171 -22.55 71.03 49.45
CA LEU A 1171 -22.09 71.60 48.18
C LEU A 1171 -20.69 72.25 48.27
N PRO A 1172 -19.64 71.60 48.82
CA PRO A 1172 -18.31 72.20 49.00
C PRO A 1172 -17.70 72.76 47.70
N TRP A 1173 -18.05 72.20 46.54
CA TRP A 1173 -17.63 72.69 45.21
C TRP A 1173 -18.16 74.08 44.83
N LEU A 1174 -18.98 74.69 45.71
CA LEU A 1174 -19.44 76.06 45.58
C LEU A 1174 -18.95 76.98 46.72
N GLN A 1175 -18.12 76.49 47.65
CA GLN A 1175 -17.35 77.37 48.55
C GLN A 1175 -16.32 78.19 47.76
N SER A 1176 -15.78 79.24 48.37
CA SER A 1176 -14.84 80.12 47.66
C SER A 1176 -13.99 80.98 48.58
N LYS A 1177 -13.11 81.76 47.97
CA LYS A 1177 -12.17 82.67 48.64
C LYS A 1177 -12.86 83.91 49.22
N TRP A 1178 -13.56 83.72 50.33
CA TRP A 1178 -14.26 84.76 51.09
C TRP A 1178 -13.61 84.95 52.47
N PRO A 1179 -13.14 86.15 52.87
CA PRO A 1179 -12.88 87.37 52.08
C PRO A 1179 -11.55 87.28 51.28
N PRO A 1180 -11.16 88.32 50.52
CA PRO A 1180 -9.90 88.33 49.76
C PRO A 1180 -8.66 88.10 50.66
N GLY A 1181 -8.05 86.92 50.49
CA GLY A 1181 -6.91 86.46 51.29
C GLY A 1181 -7.13 85.10 51.94
N ALA A 1182 -8.40 84.68 52.11
CA ALA A 1182 -8.77 83.39 52.67
C ALA A 1182 -8.41 82.18 51.79
N ASN A 1183 -8.73 80.99 52.31
CA ASN A 1183 -8.77 79.73 51.57
C ASN A 1183 -10.07 79.62 50.75
N TYR A 1184 -10.18 78.60 49.88
CA TYR A 1184 -11.36 78.35 49.04
C TYR A 1184 -12.43 77.46 49.69
N ASP A 1185 -12.28 77.19 50.98
CA ASP A 1185 -13.08 76.32 51.86
C ASP A 1185 -14.08 77.10 52.74
N ASN A 1186 -14.31 78.38 52.43
CA ASN A 1186 -15.17 79.27 53.21
C ASN A 1186 -16.58 79.37 52.59
N ASP A 1187 -17.59 79.28 53.45
CA ASP A 1187 -18.97 79.51 53.06
C ASP A 1187 -19.23 80.98 52.63
N PRO A 1188 -20.10 81.20 51.62
CA PRO A 1188 -20.47 82.54 51.20
C PRO A 1188 -21.29 83.21 52.28
N SER A 1189 -20.83 84.38 52.72
CA SER A 1189 -21.55 85.25 53.65
C SER A 1189 -21.73 86.65 53.08
N ALA A 1190 -22.79 87.32 53.53
CA ALA A 1190 -23.14 88.68 53.13
C ALA A 1190 -23.79 89.43 54.31
N THR A 1191 -23.68 90.75 54.32
CA THR A 1191 -24.28 91.60 55.34
C THR A 1191 -25.74 91.91 54.99
N ALA A 1192 -26.65 91.68 55.93
CA ALA A 1192 -28.04 92.10 55.86
C ALA A 1192 -28.32 93.14 56.96
N SER A 1193 -28.74 94.36 56.60
CA SER A 1193 -29.15 95.39 57.57
C SER A 1193 -30.62 95.78 57.41
N PHE A 1194 -31.36 95.74 58.52
CA PHE A 1194 -32.77 96.10 58.61
C PHE A 1194 -32.95 97.27 59.57
N GLY A 1195 -33.53 98.38 59.10
CA GLY A 1195 -34.00 99.48 59.96
C GLY A 1195 -32.92 100.28 60.72
N VAL A 1196 -31.64 99.92 60.64
CA VAL A 1196 -30.52 100.64 61.28
C VAL A 1196 -30.30 102.03 60.68
N PHE A 1197 -30.68 102.21 59.41
CA PHE A 1197 -30.60 103.49 58.71
C PHE A 1197 -32.00 104.11 58.60
N SER A 1198 -32.11 105.38 59.00
CA SER A 1198 -33.38 106.12 59.05
C SER A 1198 -33.92 106.42 57.62
N PRO A 1199 -35.25 106.50 57.40
CA PRO A 1199 -35.82 106.85 56.10
C PRO A 1199 -35.27 108.20 55.56
N GLU A 1200 -34.46 108.12 54.52
CA GLU A 1200 -33.67 109.26 54.01
C GLU A 1200 -34.56 110.33 53.37
N SER A 1201 -34.60 111.52 53.98
CA SER A 1201 -35.70 112.48 53.78
C SER A 1201 -35.44 113.60 52.75
N ARG A 1202 -34.33 113.55 51.98
CA ARG A 1202 -34.12 114.36 50.75
C ARG A 1202 -33.05 113.78 49.80
N ARG A 1203 -33.33 113.92 48.49
CA ARG A 1203 -32.59 113.36 47.34
C ARG A 1203 -31.18 113.99 47.16
N GLY A 1204 -30.16 113.21 46.74
CA GLY A 1204 -28.73 113.65 46.73
C GLY A 1204 -27.81 113.38 45.51
N ILE A 1205 -28.00 112.31 44.71
CA ILE A 1205 -27.32 112.03 43.41
C ILE A 1205 -25.78 111.73 43.39
N TYR A 1206 -25.45 110.54 42.81
CA TYR A 1206 -24.16 110.11 42.20
C TYR A 1206 -22.94 109.88 43.13
N ASN A 1207 -21.96 109.02 42.78
CA ASN A 1207 -21.72 108.30 41.51
C ASN A 1207 -21.31 106.82 41.70
N ARG A 1208 -21.37 106.03 40.62
CA ARG A 1208 -20.96 104.62 40.50
C ARG A 1208 -19.44 104.50 40.28
N GLU A 1209 -18.84 103.47 40.87
CA GLU A 1209 -17.76 102.69 40.25
C GLU A 1209 -18.06 101.18 40.36
N MET A 1210 -17.51 100.39 39.43
CA MET A 1210 -17.57 98.92 39.45
C MET A 1210 -16.13 98.41 39.35
N TYR A 1211 -15.79 97.38 40.11
CA TYR A 1211 -14.82 96.34 39.75
C TYR A 1211 -15.21 95.03 40.43
#